data_AF-A0A165I7W7-F1
#
_entry.id   AF-A0A165I7W7-F1
#
_cell.length_a   1.000
_cell.length_b   1.000
_cell.length_c   1.000
_cell.angle_alpha   90.00
_cell.angle_beta   90.00
_cell.angle_gamma   90.00
#
_symmetry.space_group_name_H-M   'P 1'
#
loop_
_entity.id
_entity.type
_entity.pdbx_description
1 polymer ?
#
loop_
_entity_poly.entity_id
_entity_poly.type
_entity_poly.pdbx_seq_one_letter_code
_entity_poly.pdbx_strand_id
1 'polypeptide(L)'
;MTQEKASLSEGVKGGGDVQAEPAEDAAPSYTPPPPGYSQTPPDLHLILDNLNLEDENAAKPTVDECIAHLKLLEAFYKLRETVSHTDGLFGIYDNLAPQAGDEKLRGPALAKIAEKRWSIYVARAADRFERWWDACVPASISGRTFPDPLAARLREEQLSPVSQFEKFPTLGARLKYSPDNLPPLDVLMVWHAYMLNPRNFFEDCVRFGKMDFWETGMPWEAVDSCIDSTSFTYTPSNAAIELFASRTSLAWDNLQDGPTKVFACPKCSTQVACLWTSWDRIRRPEDDPREDLTARFDTEALAGFAERSFTSTCPSCRLIFSHDILRLRKFGRDLQLLLRENIVMPGTILSRSGMPESASRVFGLATHPPLFPNRLLKADSVRGKLAALVDFAGTDANLMSIRTMNSVKNIISLALEDRKLCRQVSGRAVTKLAYKTERLAVRRMMSRYWDNSSVFALDLVGAVIRQGAFVEKMHQIDWLHSPALSVTIERLRVKYGRFFQIMTANPGKVAVPTLDVDLAWHTHQLSPPFYFTYSALTTRIFVDHDDKIVESDLSTYFEWTSKEYQKLFNEVYSECSCFYCESVRASHSNPISSLFKSSSSDPWEIFHNSSPAAKLDPSKTAHISAHSAVSPRDVKSSISKSDKSAQLATAYEKACKRARKKGRKEPVRDDYYWAWGYPMFFPVYYPYMADPCISNQSYACNPACMALTPGVPGNCANGSCGGAAAAGSCGSFAMGGCGGAGGACAGGGGGGGGCGGGGGGCGGGGGGGCGGGGC
;
A
#
# COMPACT_ATOMS: atom_id res chain seq x y z
N MET A 1 1.73 -97.14 -8.59
CA MET A 1 2.68 -96.02 -8.68
C MET A 1 2.33 -95.06 -7.55
N THR A 2 3.05 -95.03 -6.42
CA THR A 2 4.23 -94.16 -6.18
C THR A 2 3.95 -92.75 -6.69
N GLN A 3 3.84 -91.66 -5.92
CA GLN A 3 4.40 -91.17 -4.64
C GLN A 3 3.46 -90.01 -4.19
N GLU A 4 3.36 -89.48 -2.97
CA GLU A 4 3.93 -89.71 -1.64
C GLU A 4 2.99 -88.99 -0.65
N LYS A 5 2.45 -89.76 0.29
CA LYS A 5 2.29 -89.51 1.75
C LYS A 5 2.62 -88.08 2.28
N ALA A 6 1.88 -87.46 3.21
CA ALA A 6 1.09 -88.04 4.31
C ALA A 6 0.06 -87.05 4.93
N SER A 7 -1.13 -87.61 5.24
CA SER A 7 -2.05 -87.44 6.41
C SER A 7 -2.22 -86.06 7.08
N LEU A 8 -3.42 -85.45 7.09
CA LEU A 8 -4.61 -85.73 7.95
C LEU A 8 -4.34 -85.41 9.43
N SER A 9 -5.17 -84.77 10.23
CA SER A 9 -6.59 -84.33 10.22
C SER A 9 -6.68 -83.23 11.32
N GLU A 10 -7.72 -82.43 11.60
CA GLU A 10 -9.18 -82.57 11.64
C GLU A 10 -9.71 -81.14 11.97
N GLY A 11 -10.71 -80.57 11.28
CA GLY A 11 -12.12 -80.54 11.71
C GLY A 11 -12.33 -79.74 13.02
N VAL A 12 -13.12 -78.66 13.10
CA VAL A 12 -14.57 -78.63 12.89
C VAL A 12 -15.12 -77.18 12.87
N LYS A 13 -16.15 -77.01 12.04
CA LYS A 13 -17.18 -75.97 11.82
C LYS A 13 -17.65 -75.23 13.09
N GLY A 14 -18.14 -73.98 13.09
CA GLY A 14 -18.76 -73.15 12.05
C GLY A 14 -20.25 -72.91 12.37
N GLY A 15 -20.60 -71.69 12.82
CA GLY A 15 -21.96 -71.18 13.08
C GLY A 15 -22.21 -70.85 14.57
N GLY A 16 -22.81 -69.73 14.98
CA GLY A 16 -23.30 -68.53 14.33
C GLY A 16 -23.77 -67.53 15.40
N ASP A 17 -23.58 -66.25 15.11
CA ASP A 17 -24.43 -65.08 15.43
C ASP A 17 -24.76 -64.59 16.87
N VAL A 18 -24.42 -63.29 17.01
CA VAL A 18 -25.01 -62.12 17.72
C VAL A 18 -24.48 -61.66 19.10
N GLN A 19 -24.15 -60.34 19.10
CA GLN A 19 -24.05 -59.32 20.17
C GLN A 19 -22.66 -59.15 20.80
N ALA A 20 -22.03 -57.97 20.91
CA ALA A 20 -22.28 -56.59 20.50
C ALA A 20 -20.93 -55.83 20.63
N GLU A 21 -20.60 -54.89 19.73
CA GLU A 21 -19.42 -54.00 19.88
C GLU A 21 -19.84 -52.53 20.05
N PRO A 22 -19.23 -51.79 20.99
CA PRO A 22 -19.33 -50.33 21.05
C PRO A 22 -18.26 -49.67 20.15
N ALA A 23 -18.65 -48.52 19.60
CA ALA A 23 -17.87 -47.70 18.68
C ALA A 23 -16.61 -47.08 19.32
N GLU A 24 -15.53 -47.01 18.53
CA GLU A 24 -14.51 -45.97 18.67
C GLU A 24 -14.20 -45.34 17.30
N ASP A 25 -14.43 -44.02 17.29
CA ASP A 25 -14.24 -43.09 16.19
C ASP A 25 -12.91 -42.36 16.46
N ALA A 26 -11.88 -42.61 15.64
CA ALA A 26 -10.61 -41.91 15.72
C ALA A 26 -10.14 -41.53 14.31
N ALA A 27 -10.13 -40.21 14.05
CA ALA A 27 -9.67 -39.62 12.80
C ALA A 27 -8.15 -39.83 12.59
N PRO A 28 -7.67 -40.06 11.36
CA PRO A 28 -6.26 -40.33 11.09
C PRO A 28 -5.37 -39.08 11.25
N SER A 29 -4.34 -39.23 12.07
CA SER A 29 -3.23 -38.28 12.24
C SER A 29 -2.34 -38.28 10.98
N TYR A 30 -2.50 -37.28 10.11
CA TYR A 30 -1.57 -37.04 9.01
C TYR A 30 -0.53 -35.98 9.40
N THR A 31 0.59 -36.42 9.95
CA THR A 31 1.85 -35.67 9.93
C THR A 31 2.93 -36.61 9.41
N PRO A 32 3.42 -36.43 8.16
CA PRO A 32 4.65 -37.09 7.76
C PRO A 32 5.81 -36.55 8.61
N PRO A 33 6.78 -37.39 8.99
CA PRO A 33 7.98 -36.95 9.70
C PRO A 33 8.79 -35.94 8.85
N PRO A 34 9.60 -35.07 9.47
CA PRO A 34 10.44 -34.14 8.72
C PRO A 34 11.38 -34.92 7.78
N PRO A 35 11.63 -34.43 6.55
CA PRO A 35 12.50 -35.13 5.63
C PRO A 35 13.90 -35.24 6.24
N GLY A 36 14.45 -36.46 6.23
CA GLY A 36 15.83 -36.70 6.61
C GLY A 36 16.75 -35.94 5.65
N TYR A 37 17.60 -35.08 6.19
CA TYR A 37 18.67 -34.39 5.48
C TYR A 37 19.64 -35.40 4.82
N SER A 38 19.30 -35.86 3.63
CA SER A 38 20.14 -36.75 2.82
C SER A 38 20.09 -36.44 1.32
N GLN A 39 19.50 -35.31 0.94
CA GLN A 39 19.65 -34.73 -0.39
C GLN A 39 20.68 -33.61 -0.29
N THR A 40 21.74 -33.69 -1.08
CA THR A 40 22.61 -32.54 -1.36
C THR A 40 21.71 -31.37 -1.72
N PRO A 41 21.84 -30.19 -1.08
CA PRO A 41 21.05 -29.03 -1.47
C PRO A 41 21.18 -28.84 -2.98
N PRO A 42 20.06 -28.61 -3.71
CA PRO A 42 20.17 -28.24 -5.10
C PRO A 42 21.11 -27.05 -5.21
N ASP A 43 21.95 -27.02 -6.25
CA ASP A 43 22.80 -25.87 -6.49
C ASP A 43 21.87 -24.65 -6.68
N LEU A 44 21.97 -23.70 -5.75
CA LEU A 44 21.13 -22.52 -5.70
C LEU A 44 21.24 -21.72 -7.00
N HIS A 45 22.42 -21.70 -7.62
CA HIS A 45 22.62 -21.07 -8.93
C HIS A 45 21.77 -21.75 -10.02
N LEU A 46 21.73 -23.09 -10.02
CA LEU A 46 20.91 -23.83 -10.98
C LEU A 46 19.41 -23.56 -10.78
N ILE A 47 18.94 -23.36 -9.54
CA ILE A 47 17.55 -22.95 -9.30
C ILE A 47 17.30 -21.56 -9.90
N LEU A 48 18.16 -20.59 -9.58
CA LEU A 48 17.97 -19.20 -10.01
C LEU A 48 18.08 -19.00 -11.54
N ASP A 49 18.82 -19.88 -12.23
CA ASP A 49 19.01 -19.86 -13.69
C ASP A 49 17.92 -20.60 -14.47
N ASN A 50 17.13 -21.47 -13.84
CA ASN A 50 16.18 -22.36 -14.54
C ASN A 50 14.76 -22.25 -13.96
N LEU A 51 14.23 -21.03 -13.88
CA LEU A 51 12.86 -20.78 -13.44
C LEU A 51 11.84 -21.13 -14.53
N ASN A 52 10.77 -21.84 -14.18
CA ASN A 52 9.65 -22.10 -15.07
C ASN A 52 8.57 -21.02 -14.91
N LEU A 53 8.58 -20.04 -15.82
CA LEU A 53 7.71 -18.87 -15.78
C LEU A 53 6.56 -18.95 -16.81
N GLU A 54 6.34 -20.13 -17.40
CA GLU A 54 5.31 -20.37 -18.43
C GLU A 54 3.95 -20.85 -17.88
N ASP A 55 3.80 -21.09 -16.57
CA ASP A 55 2.53 -21.59 -16.01
C ASP A 55 1.46 -20.49 -15.94
N GLU A 56 0.78 -20.28 -17.07
CA GLU A 56 -0.24 -19.26 -17.24
C GLU A 56 -1.58 -19.58 -16.56
N ASN A 57 -1.74 -20.75 -15.92
CA ASN A 57 -3.02 -21.19 -15.35
C ASN A 57 -3.04 -21.28 -13.83
N ALA A 58 -1.95 -20.92 -13.16
CA ALA A 58 -1.88 -20.99 -11.70
C ALA A 58 -2.82 -19.97 -11.05
N ALA A 59 -3.80 -20.44 -10.26
CA ALA A 59 -4.74 -19.58 -9.53
C ALA A 59 -4.09 -18.76 -8.39
N LYS A 60 -2.82 -19.02 -8.10
CA LYS A 60 -1.96 -18.37 -7.11
C LYS A 60 -0.55 -18.32 -7.69
N PRO A 61 0.31 -17.40 -7.23
CA PRO A 61 1.69 -17.35 -7.65
C PRO A 61 2.38 -18.71 -7.51
N THR A 62 3.20 -19.05 -8.49
CA THR A 62 4.08 -20.22 -8.46
C THR A 62 5.30 -19.95 -7.57
N VAL A 63 6.09 -21.00 -7.31
CA VAL A 63 7.36 -20.84 -6.61
C VAL A 63 8.32 -19.98 -7.43
N ASP A 64 8.38 -20.24 -8.74
CA ASP A 64 9.33 -19.61 -9.65
C ASP A 64 9.00 -18.14 -9.90
N GLU A 65 7.73 -17.76 -10.00
CA GLU A 65 7.32 -16.34 -10.04
C GLU A 65 7.73 -15.58 -8.77
N CYS A 66 7.61 -16.21 -7.59
CA CYS A 66 8.05 -15.58 -6.34
C CYS A 66 9.58 -15.42 -6.29
N ILE A 67 10.34 -16.36 -6.86
CA ILE A 67 11.80 -16.28 -6.95
C ILE A 67 12.23 -15.20 -7.95
N ALA A 68 11.62 -15.16 -9.14
CA ALA A 68 11.84 -14.10 -10.13
C ALA A 68 11.52 -12.71 -9.54
N HIS A 69 10.45 -12.62 -8.75
CA HIS A 69 10.13 -11.39 -8.04
C HIS A 69 11.20 -11.01 -7.01
N LEU A 70 11.74 -11.96 -6.23
CA LEU A 70 12.86 -11.69 -5.33
C LEU A 70 14.10 -11.17 -6.09
N LYS A 71 14.45 -11.77 -7.24
CA LYS A 71 15.54 -11.30 -8.11
C LYS A 71 15.32 -9.85 -8.54
N LEU A 72 14.10 -9.49 -8.93
CA LEU A 72 13.73 -8.12 -9.31
C LEU A 72 13.80 -7.14 -8.12
N LEU A 73 13.34 -7.54 -6.93
CA LEU A 73 13.45 -6.72 -5.72
C LEU A 73 14.91 -6.45 -5.34
N GLU A 74 15.80 -7.44 -5.50
CA GLU A 74 17.23 -7.27 -5.27
C GLU A 74 17.86 -6.29 -6.28
N ALA A 75 17.46 -6.35 -7.55
CA ALA A 75 17.88 -5.35 -8.55
C ALA A 75 17.43 -3.93 -8.16
N PHE A 76 16.20 -3.76 -7.65
CA PHE A 76 15.71 -2.47 -7.14
C PHE A 76 16.47 -2.01 -5.89
N TYR A 77 16.80 -2.93 -4.98
CA TYR A 77 17.62 -2.63 -3.81
C TYR A 77 18.99 -2.08 -4.23
N LYS A 78 19.69 -2.77 -5.15
CA LYS A 78 21.00 -2.33 -5.66
C LYS A 78 20.93 -0.98 -6.37
N LEU A 79 19.87 -0.72 -7.14
CA LEU A 79 19.63 0.58 -7.75
C LEU A 79 19.49 1.68 -6.70
N ARG A 80 18.66 1.43 -5.67
CA ARG A 80 18.43 2.33 -4.55
C ARG A 80 19.73 2.65 -3.82
N GLU A 81 20.53 1.63 -3.47
CA GLU A 81 21.82 1.79 -2.80
C GLU A 81 22.84 2.56 -3.64
N THR A 82 22.90 2.29 -4.94
CA THR A 82 23.83 2.99 -5.86
C THR A 82 23.50 4.48 -5.90
N VAL A 83 22.22 4.83 -6.06
CA VAL A 83 21.79 6.23 -6.17
C VAL A 83 22.00 6.98 -4.85
N SER A 84 21.67 6.37 -3.71
CA SER A 84 21.76 7.03 -2.41
C SER A 84 23.20 7.29 -1.96
N HIS A 85 24.12 6.38 -2.29
CA HIS A 85 25.52 6.44 -1.87
C HIS A 85 26.47 7.05 -2.90
N THR A 86 25.96 7.55 -4.04
CA THR A 86 26.79 8.29 -5.00
C THR A 86 27.00 9.73 -4.52
N ASP A 87 28.19 10.01 -3.97
CA ASP A 87 28.57 11.36 -3.52
C ASP A 87 28.51 12.39 -4.66
N GLY A 88 28.02 13.59 -4.35
CA GLY A 88 27.84 14.68 -5.31
C GLY A 88 26.66 14.54 -6.27
N LEU A 89 25.91 13.43 -6.25
CA LEU A 89 24.77 13.25 -7.15
C LEU A 89 23.71 14.34 -6.92
N PHE A 90 23.22 14.93 -8.02
CA PHE A 90 22.33 16.10 -8.02
C PHE A 90 22.90 17.35 -7.32
N GLY A 91 24.23 17.42 -7.15
CA GLY A 91 24.92 18.48 -6.41
C GLY A 91 24.83 18.33 -4.89
N ILE A 92 24.35 17.19 -4.39
CA ILE A 92 24.22 16.90 -2.96
C ILE A 92 25.43 16.07 -2.54
N TYR A 93 26.22 16.56 -1.58
CA TYR A 93 27.48 15.94 -1.15
C TYR A 93 27.42 15.40 0.29
N ASP A 94 28.15 14.33 0.59
CA ASP A 94 28.21 13.72 1.92
C ASP A 94 28.92 14.62 2.95
N ASN A 95 29.75 15.56 2.47
CA ASN A 95 30.39 16.57 3.30
C ASN A 95 29.41 17.61 3.89
N LEU A 96 28.13 17.57 3.49
CA LEU A 96 27.04 18.31 4.13
C LEU A 96 26.73 17.76 5.53
N ALA A 97 27.08 16.50 5.81
CA ALA A 97 26.95 15.94 7.15
C ALA A 97 28.09 16.44 8.06
N PRO A 98 27.83 16.66 9.37
CA PRO A 98 28.84 17.10 10.33
C PRO A 98 30.11 16.25 10.30
N GLN A 99 31.28 16.87 10.45
CA GLN A 99 32.57 16.15 10.45
C GLN A 99 32.69 15.15 11.61
N ALA A 100 33.62 14.20 11.49
CA ALA A 100 33.84 13.12 12.46
C ALA A 100 34.11 13.69 13.88
N GLY A 101 33.38 13.17 14.87
CA GLY A 101 33.42 13.61 16.28
C GLY A 101 32.05 13.66 16.97
N ASP A 102 30.97 13.77 16.19
CA ASP A 102 29.58 13.69 16.67
C ASP A 102 28.80 12.59 15.92
N GLU A 103 29.16 11.33 16.17
CA GLU A 103 28.56 10.15 15.51
C GLU A 103 27.03 10.10 15.65
N LYS A 104 26.49 10.69 16.73
CA LYS A 104 25.04 10.76 16.98
C LYS A 104 24.30 11.66 15.98
N LEU A 105 24.96 12.70 15.46
CA LEU A 105 24.38 13.61 14.47
C LEU A 105 24.75 13.21 13.03
N ARG A 106 25.93 12.62 12.83
CA ARG A 106 26.43 12.28 11.50
C ARG A 106 25.60 11.19 10.80
N GLY A 107 25.21 10.13 11.50
CA GLY A 107 24.39 9.05 10.93
C GLY A 107 23.04 9.55 10.38
N PRO A 108 22.21 10.24 11.19
CA PRO A 108 20.96 10.84 10.72
C PRO A 108 21.14 11.83 9.56
N ALA A 109 22.20 12.64 9.57
CA ALA A 109 22.51 13.58 8.49
C ALA A 109 22.78 12.86 7.16
N LEU A 110 23.60 11.80 7.17
CA LEU A 110 23.90 10.99 5.98
C LEU A 110 22.66 10.25 5.48
N ALA A 111 21.82 9.72 6.38
CA ALA A 111 20.56 9.09 6.00
C ALA A 111 19.60 10.09 5.31
N LYS A 112 19.53 11.34 5.77
CA LYS A 112 18.76 12.41 5.10
C LYS A 112 19.32 12.76 3.71
N ILE A 113 20.64 12.79 3.56
CA ILE A 113 21.32 13.05 2.27
C ILE A 113 20.98 11.93 1.27
N ALA A 114 21.14 10.68 1.68
CA ALA A 114 20.79 9.48 0.93
C ALA A 114 19.32 9.50 0.47
N GLU A 115 18.40 9.75 1.41
CA GLU A 115 16.97 9.89 1.15
C GLU A 115 16.69 11.00 0.12
N LYS A 116 17.38 12.15 0.22
CA LYS A 116 17.16 13.27 -0.70
C LYS A 116 17.58 12.92 -2.12
N ARG A 117 18.74 12.29 -2.32
CA ARG A 117 19.17 11.82 -3.65
C ARG A 117 18.17 10.85 -4.24
N TRP A 118 17.71 9.89 -3.44
CA TRP A 118 16.69 8.92 -3.85
C TRP A 118 15.37 9.60 -4.24
N SER A 119 14.91 10.58 -3.45
CA SER A 119 13.66 11.31 -3.74
C SER A 119 13.65 11.98 -5.12
N ILE A 120 14.78 12.60 -5.50
CA ILE A 120 14.95 13.27 -6.79
C ILE A 120 14.98 12.22 -7.91
N TYR A 121 15.73 11.14 -7.73
CA TYR A 121 15.82 10.05 -8.69
C TYR A 121 14.45 9.43 -8.99
N VAL A 122 13.66 9.13 -7.95
CA VAL A 122 12.32 8.56 -8.08
C VAL A 122 11.34 9.55 -8.74
N ALA A 123 11.44 10.85 -8.45
CA ALA A 123 10.65 11.87 -9.13
C ALA A 123 10.92 11.91 -10.64
N ARG A 124 12.18 11.72 -11.04
CA ARG A 124 12.59 11.57 -12.46
C ARG A 124 12.08 10.26 -13.05
N ALA A 125 12.22 9.15 -12.33
CA ALA A 125 11.74 7.84 -12.75
C ALA A 125 10.22 7.84 -13.02
N ALA A 126 9.43 8.50 -12.18
CA ALA A 126 7.99 8.64 -12.38
C ALA A 126 7.63 9.44 -13.65
N ASP A 127 8.38 10.49 -14.00
CA ASP A 127 8.20 11.21 -15.29
C ASP A 127 8.62 10.34 -16.48
N ARG A 128 9.73 9.62 -16.35
CA ARG A 128 10.20 8.68 -17.37
C ARG A 128 9.16 7.58 -17.61
N PHE A 129 8.53 7.05 -16.56
CA PHE A 129 7.41 6.13 -16.67
C PHE A 129 6.19 6.74 -17.35
N GLU A 130 5.79 7.98 -17.01
CA GLU A 130 4.67 8.66 -17.68
C GLU A 130 4.92 8.81 -19.20
N ARG A 131 6.14 9.20 -19.60
CA ARG A 131 6.53 9.30 -21.01
C ARG A 131 6.58 7.95 -21.71
N TRP A 132 7.12 6.92 -21.05
CA TRP A 132 7.14 5.56 -21.59
C TRP A 132 5.73 4.98 -21.71
N TRP A 133 4.86 5.21 -20.73
CA TRP A 133 3.46 4.82 -20.77
C TRP A 133 2.74 5.46 -21.96
N ASP A 134 2.98 6.74 -22.24
CA ASP A 134 2.34 7.43 -23.36
C ASP A 134 2.91 7.01 -24.73
N ALA A 135 4.23 6.82 -24.84
CA ALA A 135 4.93 6.57 -26.11
C ALA A 135 5.07 5.08 -26.50
N CYS A 136 5.19 4.19 -25.51
CA CYS A 136 5.54 2.79 -25.71
C CYS A 136 4.38 1.83 -25.41
N VAL A 137 3.52 2.14 -24.43
CA VAL A 137 2.38 1.26 -24.11
C VAL A 137 1.21 1.56 -25.05
N PRO A 138 0.76 0.62 -25.89
CA PRO A 138 -0.31 0.89 -26.85
C PRO A 138 -1.67 1.02 -26.15
N ALA A 139 -2.48 2.01 -26.57
CA ALA A 139 -3.91 1.98 -26.28
C ALA A 139 -4.52 0.82 -27.08
N SER A 140 -4.82 -0.28 -26.39
CA SER A 140 -5.26 -1.54 -26.98
C SER A 140 -6.13 -2.37 -26.03
N ILE A 141 -7.13 -3.04 -26.63
CA ILE A 141 -8.09 -3.90 -25.93
C ILE A 141 -8.37 -5.12 -26.81
N SER A 142 -8.23 -6.32 -26.26
CA SER A 142 -8.43 -7.60 -26.95
C SER A 142 -7.56 -7.74 -28.22
N GLY A 143 -6.32 -7.24 -28.18
CA GLY A 143 -5.38 -7.25 -29.32
C GLY A 143 -5.66 -6.18 -30.38
N ARG A 144 -6.71 -5.37 -30.21
CA ARG A 144 -7.03 -4.26 -31.12
C ARG A 144 -6.39 -2.97 -30.61
N THR A 145 -5.47 -2.41 -31.37
CA THR A 145 -4.88 -1.09 -31.11
C THR A 145 -5.76 0.04 -31.62
N PHE A 146 -5.81 1.14 -30.86
CA PHE A 146 -6.48 2.39 -31.22
C PHE A 146 -5.43 3.42 -31.68
N PRO A 147 -5.42 3.84 -32.96
CA PRO A 147 -4.47 4.83 -33.45
C PRO A 147 -4.60 6.20 -32.79
N ASP A 148 -5.83 6.59 -32.45
CA ASP A 148 -6.12 7.80 -31.66
C ASP A 148 -6.32 7.40 -30.18
N PRO A 149 -5.42 7.80 -29.27
CA PRO A 149 -5.56 7.54 -27.84
C PRO A 149 -6.82 8.15 -27.22
N LEU A 150 -7.36 9.24 -27.79
CA LEU A 150 -8.60 9.86 -27.31
C LEU A 150 -9.82 8.98 -27.62
N ALA A 151 -9.82 8.29 -28.76
CA ALA A 151 -10.87 7.33 -29.12
C ALA A 151 -10.88 6.10 -28.21
N ALA A 152 -9.75 5.75 -27.60
CA ALA A 152 -9.62 4.65 -26.64
C ALA A 152 -10.10 4.99 -25.23
N ARG A 153 -10.32 6.28 -24.92
CA ARG A 153 -10.69 6.73 -23.58
C ARG A 153 -12.08 6.21 -23.18
N LEU A 154 -12.20 5.78 -21.92
CA LEU A 154 -13.49 5.30 -21.38
C LEU A 154 -14.50 6.45 -21.26
N ARG A 155 -15.66 6.27 -21.90
CA ARG A 155 -16.81 7.19 -21.83
C ARG A 155 -17.94 6.58 -21.00
N GLU A 156 -18.82 7.43 -20.49
CA GLU A 156 -19.93 7.00 -19.62
C GLU A 156 -20.83 5.93 -20.25
N GLU A 157 -21.01 5.99 -21.57
CA GLU A 157 -21.84 5.06 -22.34
C GLU A 157 -21.30 3.62 -22.28
N GLN A 158 -20.00 3.44 -22.06
CA GLN A 158 -19.37 2.13 -21.90
C GLN A 158 -19.68 1.48 -20.55
N LEU A 159 -20.25 2.21 -19.58
CA LEU A 159 -20.78 1.63 -18.35
C LEU A 159 -22.28 1.29 -18.48
N SER A 160 -22.87 1.39 -19.68
CA SER A 160 -24.27 1.06 -19.88
C SER A 160 -24.55 -0.45 -19.70
N PRO A 161 -25.82 -0.85 -19.46
CA PRO A 161 -26.16 -2.25 -19.21
C PRO A 161 -25.85 -3.21 -20.37
N VAL A 162 -25.66 -2.71 -21.59
CA VAL A 162 -25.37 -3.52 -22.79
C VAL A 162 -23.87 -3.69 -23.04
N SER A 163 -23.04 -2.86 -22.42
CA SER A 163 -21.58 -2.83 -22.64
C SER A 163 -20.82 -3.93 -21.90
N GLN A 164 -21.48 -4.63 -20.96
CA GLN A 164 -20.91 -5.72 -20.15
C GLN A 164 -19.59 -5.31 -19.47
N PHE A 165 -19.59 -4.12 -18.85
CA PHE A 165 -18.42 -3.54 -18.20
C PHE A 165 -17.78 -4.45 -17.15
N GLU A 166 -18.57 -5.31 -16.50
CA GLU A 166 -18.12 -6.35 -15.57
C GLU A 166 -17.11 -7.34 -16.17
N LYS A 167 -17.03 -7.48 -17.49
CA LYS A 167 -16.09 -8.39 -18.16
C LYS A 167 -14.72 -7.77 -18.45
N PHE A 168 -14.60 -6.44 -18.41
CA PHE A 168 -13.37 -5.71 -18.77
C PHE A 168 -12.08 -6.26 -18.14
N PRO A 169 -12.04 -6.66 -16.86
CA PRO A 169 -10.84 -7.23 -16.24
C PRO A 169 -10.24 -8.45 -16.94
N THR A 170 -10.99 -9.09 -17.82
CA THR A 170 -10.61 -10.32 -18.55
C THR A 170 -10.67 -10.15 -20.07
N LEU A 171 -10.74 -8.91 -20.58
CA LEU A 171 -10.87 -8.62 -22.02
C LEU A 171 -9.54 -8.26 -22.71
N GLY A 172 -8.40 -8.27 -22.02
CA GLY A 172 -7.13 -7.94 -22.68
C GLY A 172 -6.54 -9.13 -23.44
N ALA A 173 -5.59 -8.83 -24.32
CA ALA A 173 -4.65 -9.79 -24.87
C ALA A 173 -3.24 -9.44 -24.40
N ARG A 174 -2.42 -10.42 -24.03
CA ARG A 174 -1.06 -10.16 -23.56
C ARG A 174 -0.21 -9.48 -24.63
N LEU A 175 0.46 -8.39 -24.25
CA LEU A 175 1.49 -7.76 -25.05
C LEU A 175 2.76 -8.61 -24.97
N LYS A 176 3.50 -8.68 -26.09
CA LYS A 176 4.75 -9.43 -26.15
C LYS A 176 5.90 -8.57 -25.62
N TYR A 177 6.47 -8.98 -24.51
CA TYR A 177 7.72 -8.44 -23.99
C TYR A 177 8.86 -9.44 -24.18
N SER A 178 10.05 -8.91 -24.39
CA SER A 178 11.30 -9.65 -24.59
C SER A 178 12.46 -8.75 -24.13
N PRO A 179 13.69 -9.27 -24.02
CA PRO A 179 14.87 -8.45 -23.74
C PRO A 179 15.06 -7.25 -24.67
N ASP A 180 14.44 -7.25 -25.85
CA ASP A 180 14.54 -6.20 -26.87
C ASP A 180 13.56 -5.03 -26.70
N ASN A 181 12.60 -5.10 -25.78
CA ASN A 181 11.60 -4.04 -25.63
C ASN A 181 11.21 -3.70 -24.18
N LEU A 182 11.92 -4.26 -23.20
CA LEU A 182 11.74 -3.89 -21.81
C LEU A 182 12.22 -2.45 -21.54
N PRO A 183 11.58 -1.74 -20.61
CA PRO A 183 12.04 -0.41 -20.22
C PRO A 183 13.29 -0.45 -19.32
N PRO A 184 13.94 0.70 -19.07
CA PRO A 184 14.97 0.85 -18.04
C PRO A 184 14.48 0.39 -16.65
N LEU A 185 15.43 0.00 -15.78
CA LEU A 185 15.12 -0.52 -14.45
C LEU A 185 14.32 0.46 -13.58
N ASP A 186 14.57 1.76 -13.69
CA ASP A 186 13.84 2.79 -12.93
C ASP A 186 12.37 2.92 -13.38
N VAL A 187 12.11 2.78 -14.67
CA VAL A 187 10.75 2.73 -15.23
C VAL A 187 10.05 1.42 -14.88
N LEU A 188 10.77 0.29 -14.89
CA LEU A 188 10.27 -1.01 -14.45
C LEU A 188 9.90 -1.01 -12.95
N MET A 189 10.68 -0.32 -12.11
CA MET A 189 10.40 -0.11 -10.69
C MET A 189 9.10 0.67 -10.47
N VAL A 190 8.87 1.74 -11.26
CA VAL A 190 7.62 2.49 -11.18
C VAL A 190 6.43 1.65 -11.65
N TRP A 191 6.60 0.87 -12.72
CA TRP A 191 5.58 -0.06 -13.21
C TRP A 191 5.20 -1.10 -12.14
N HIS A 192 6.20 -1.73 -11.51
CA HIS A 192 6.02 -2.65 -10.39
C HIS A 192 5.19 -2.02 -9.27
N ALA A 193 5.63 -0.88 -8.71
CA ALA A 193 4.94 -0.22 -7.61
C ALA A 193 3.51 0.21 -7.95
N TYR A 194 3.24 0.52 -9.23
CA TYR A 194 1.91 0.87 -9.70
C TYR A 194 0.95 -0.34 -9.72
N MET A 195 1.42 -1.51 -10.17
CA MET A 195 0.60 -2.73 -10.19
C MET A 195 0.24 -3.24 -8.79
N LEU A 196 1.10 -2.96 -7.79
CA LEU A 196 0.80 -3.22 -6.38
C LEU A 196 -0.33 -2.36 -5.81
N ASN A 197 -0.92 -1.47 -6.62
CA ASN A 197 -2.15 -0.74 -6.33
C ASN A 197 -3.26 -1.19 -7.31
N PRO A 198 -3.77 -2.43 -7.18
CA PRO A 198 -4.43 -3.15 -8.25
C PRO A 198 -5.72 -2.47 -8.74
N ARG A 199 -6.48 -1.81 -7.85
CA ARG A 199 -7.67 -1.05 -8.26
C ARG A 199 -7.35 0.21 -9.05
N ASN A 200 -6.30 0.93 -8.65
CA ASN A 200 -5.88 2.16 -9.32
C ASN A 200 -5.28 1.84 -10.70
N PHE A 201 -4.44 0.81 -10.76
CA PHE A 201 -3.84 0.33 -11.99
C PHE A 201 -4.90 -0.14 -12.99
N PHE A 202 -5.86 -0.96 -12.55
CA PHE A 202 -7.01 -1.37 -13.37
C PHE A 202 -7.77 -0.17 -13.91
N GLU A 203 -8.14 0.76 -13.02
CA GLU A 203 -8.97 1.90 -13.39
C GLU A 203 -8.31 2.77 -14.47
N ASP A 204 -7.01 3.04 -14.35
CA ASP A 204 -6.30 3.81 -15.37
C ASP A 204 -6.07 3.00 -16.66
N CYS A 205 -5.79 1.70 -16.59
CA CYS A 205 -5.73 0.86 -17.80
C CYS A 205 -7.06 0.92 -18.57
N VAL A 206 -8.19 0.78 -17.89
CA VAL A 206 -9.52 0.91 -18.51
C VAL A 206 -9.73 2.33 -19.06
N ARG A 207 -9.47 3.37 -18.26
CA ARG A 207 -9.72 4.76 -18.64
C ARG A 207 -8.88 5.20 -19.84
N PHE A 208 -7.66 4.69 -19.95
CA PHE A 208 -6.75 4.98 -21.04
C PHE A 208 -6.86 3.99 -22.21
N GLY A 209 -7.72 2.97 -22.10
CA GLY A 209 -7.93 1.95 -23.11
C GLY A 209 -6.71 1.05 -23.32
N LYS A 210 -5.96 0.75 -22.26
CA LYS A 210 -4.73 -0.07 -22.25
C LYS A 210 -4.97 -1.41 -21.54
N MET A 211 -6.04 -2.12 -21.93
CA MET A 211 -6.42 -3.38 -21.28
C MET A 211 -5.50 -4.54 -21.67
N ASP A 212 -4.84 -4.48 -22.81
CA ASP A 212 -3.81 -5.46 -23.16
C ASP A 212 -2.58 -5.33 -22.25
N PHE A 213 -2.26 -4.11 -21.81
CA PHE A 213 -1.22 -3.86 -20.80
C PHE A 213 -1.62 -4.38 -19.41
N TRP A 214 -2.89 -4.18 -19.03
CA TRP A 214 -3.46 -4.79 -17.82
C TRP A 214 -3.34 -6.33 -17.85
N GLU A 215 -3.67 -6.95 -18.99
CA GLU A 215 -3.60 -8.40 -19.17
C GLU A 215 -2.18 -8.95 -19.08
N THR A 216 -1.20 -8.16 -19.54
CA THR A 216 0.20 -8.57 -19.59
C THR A 216 0.79 -8.81 -18.20
N GLY A 217 0.44 -7.99 -17.22
CA GLY A 217 1.09 -8.02 -15.91
C GLY A 217 2.59 -7.77 -16.00
N MET A 218 3.35 -8.25 -15.02
CA MET A 218 4.82 -8.26 -15.07
C MET A 218 5.28 -9.38 -16.01
N PRO A 219 6.00 -9.08 -17.11
CA PRO A 219 6.46 -10.10 -18.05
C PRO A 219 7.66 -10.86 -17.47
N TRP A 220 7.40 -11.80 -16.55
CA TRP A 220 8.41 -12.46 -15.73
C TRP A 220 9.53 -13.11 -16.55
N GLU A 221 9.20 -13.84 -17.62
CA GLU A 221 10.19 -14.48 -18.48
C GLU A 221 11.19 -13.47 -19.07
N ALA A 222 10.68 -12.38 -19.66
CA ALA A 222 11.52 -11.33 -20.23
C ALA A 222 12.36 -10.62 -19.14
N VAL A 223 11.75 -10.31 -18.00
CA VAL A 223 12.43 -9.60 -16.89
C VAL A 223 13.52 -10.48 -16.28
N ASP A 224 13.22 -11.74 -15.97
CA ASP A 224 14.15 -12.68 -15.36
C ASP A 224 15.36 -12.96 -16.27
N SER A 225 15.12 -13.15 -17.57
CA SER A 225 16.20 -13.33 -18.56
C SER A 225 17.16 -12.14 -18.68
N CYS A 226 16.76 -10.96 -18.19
CA CYS A 226 17.59 -9.76 -18.15
C CYS A 226 18.28 -9.53 -16.80
N ILE A 227 18.03 -10.36 -15.77
CA ILE A 227 18.62 -10.22 -14.43
C ILE A 227 19.59 -11.37 -14.19
N ASP A 228 20.88 -11.02 -14.09
CA ASP A 228 21.93 -11.99 -13.77
C ASP A 228 21.72 -12.64 -12.39
N SER A 229 21.73 -13.97 -12.29
CA SER A 229 21.40 -14.71 -11.07
C SER A 229 22.42 -14.60 -9.94
N THR A 230 23.60 -14.03 -10.21
CA THR A 230 24.67 -13.87 -9.19
C THR A 230 24.78 -12.42 -8.74
N SER A 231 24.85 -11.50 -9.70
CA SER A 231 25.01 -10.07 -9.44
C SER A 231 23.67 -9.34 -9.34
N PHE A 232 22.55 -9.92 -9.77
CA PHE A 232 21.24 -9.27 -9.86
C PHE A 232 21.27 -7.97 -10.67
N THR A 233 22.19 -7.87 -11.62
CA THR A 233 22.33 -6.71 -12.50
C THR A 233 21.34 -6.84 -13.66
N TYR A 234 20.53 -5.82 -13.87
CA TYR A 234 19.58 -5.75 -14.97
C TYR A 234 20.23 -5.27 -16.26
N THR A 235 20.25 -6.12 -17.29
CA THR A 235 20.97 -5.90 -18.54
C THR A 235 20.12 -6.37 -19.75
N PRO A 236 19.14 -5.57 -20.21
CA PRO A 236 18.39 -5.87 -21.43
C PRO A 236 19.25 -5.65 -22.69
N SER A 237 18.72 -5.97 -23.86
CA SER A 237 19.47 -5.87 -25.11
C SER A 237 19.64 -4.42 -25.58
N ASN A 238 20.59 -4.18 -26.49
CA ASN A 238 20.77 -2.87 -27.11
C ASN A 238 19.52 -2.38 -27.87
N ALA A 239 18.68 -3.29 -28.38
CA ALA A 239 17.45 -2.93 -29.04
C ALA A 239 16.45 -2.26 -28.08
N ALA A 240 16.38 -2.71 -26.82
CA ALA A 240 15.56 -2.08 -25.79
C ALA A 240 16.04 -0.64 -25.49
N ILE A 241 17.36 -0.45 -25.43
CA ILE A 241 18.01 0.84 -25.21
C ILE A 241 17.63 1.82 -26.33
N GLU A 242 17.81 1.42 -27.58
CA GLU A 242 17.49 2.24 -28.76
C GLU A 242 15.98 2.51 -28.89
N LEU A 243 15.14 1.50 -28.61
CA LEU A 243 13.69 1.65 -28.64
C LEU A 243 13.22 2.66 -27.59
N PHE A 244 13.70 2.56 -26.34
CA PHE A 244 13.33 3.50 -25.29
C PHE A 244 13.75 4.93 -25.65
N ALA A 245 15.00 5.12 -26.05
CA ALA A 245 15.54 6.43 -26.37
C ALA A 245 14.79 7.09 -27.56
N SER A 246 14.56 6.32 -28.63
CA SER A 246 13.87 6.81 -29.83
C SER A 246 12.40 7.16 -29.59
N ARG A 247 11.69 6.42 -28.72
CA ARG A 247 10.26 6.63 -28.46
C ARG A 247 10.00 7.72 -27.43
N THR A 248 10.86 7.84 -26.43
CA THR A 248 10.64 8.76 -25.30
C THR A 248 11.43 10.08 -25.41
N SER A 249 12.45 10.12 -26.26
CA SER A 249 13.45 11.21 -26.33
C SER A 249 14.17 11.45 -24.98
N LEU A 250 14.32 10.39 -24.18
CA LEU A 250 15.06 10.38 -22.92
C LEU A 250 16.30 9.48 -23.05
N ALA A 251 17.30 9.70 -22.22
CA ALA A 251 18.44 8.79 -22.12
C ALA A 251 18.01 7.46 -21.49
N TRP A 252 18.69 6.37 -21.82
CA TRP A 252 18.42 5.07 -21.20
C TRP A 252 18.65 5.10 -19.69
N ASP A 253 19.76 5.67 -19.25
CA ASP A 253 20.04 5.90 -17.83
C ASP A 253 19.41 7.22 -17.38
N ASN A 254 18.61 7.15 -16.31
CA ASN A 254 18.01 8.30 -15.63
C ASN A 254 19.05 9.39 -15.32
N LEU A 255 20.25 9.01 -14.86
CA LEU A 255 21.28 9.98 -14.48
C LEU A 255 21.83 10.78 -15.67
N GLN A 256 21.64 10.30 -16.90
CA GLN A 256 22.06 10.97 -18.13
C GLN A 256 21.00 11.91 -18.72
N ASP A 257 19.77 11.92 -18.18
CA ASP A 257 18.77 12.92 -18.56
C ASP A 257 19.22 14.33 -18.13
N GLY A 258 18.70 15.35 -18.82
CA GLY A 258 18.93 16.74 -18.44
C GLY A 258 18.41 17.11 -17.04
N PRO A 259 18.87 18.23 -16.46
CA PRO A 259 18.52 18.64 -15.10
C PRO A 259 17.13 19.29 -15.00
N THR A 260 16.36 19.35 -16.10
CA THR A 260 15.07 20.03 -16.14
C THR A 260 13.92 19.12 -16.55
N LYS A 261 12.73 19.39 -16.01
CA LYS A 261 11.44 18.90 -16.49
C LYS A 261 10.71 20.02 -17.22
N VAL A 262 10.09 19.68 -18.35
CA VAL A 262 9.38 20.64 -19.22
C VAL A 262 7.87 20.47 -19.04
N PHE A 263 7.15 21.59 -18.94
CA PHE A 263 5.69 21.60 -18.80
C PHE A 263 5.05 22.69 -19.65
N ALA A 264 3.83 22.45 -20.12
CA ALA A 264 3.00 23.49 -20.71
C ALA A 264 2.39 24.38 -19.62
N CYS A 265 2.66 25.69 -19.68
CA CYS A 265 2.14 26.70 -18.78
C CYS A 265 0.61 26.59 -18.63
N PRO A 266 0.06 26.60 -17.40
CA PRO A 266 -1.38 26.48 -17.18
C PRO A 266 -2.24 27.51 -17.90
N LYS A 267 -1.73 28.73 -18.08
CA LYS A 267 -2.45 29.89 -18.63
C LYS A 267 -2.27 30.07 -20.14
N CYS A 268 -1.02 30.04 -20.62
CA CYS A 268 -0.70 30.36 -22.03
C CYS A 268 -0.13 29.18 -22.83
N SER A 269 -0.01 28.00 -22.22
CA SER A 269 0.55 26.79 -22.85
C SER A 269 2.00 26.87 -23.33
N THR A 270 2.71 27.98 -23.09
CA THR A 270 4.16 28.11 -23.35
C THR A 270 4.91 27.01 -22.59
N GLN A 271 5.87 26.35 -23.24
CA GLN A 271 6.71 25.34 -22.59
C GLN A 271 7.67 26.00 -21.60
N VAL A 272 7.69 25.52 -20.36
CA VAL A 272 8.52 26.03 -19.26
C VAL A 272 9.41 24.90 -18.78
N ALA A 273 10.72 25.11 -18.84
CA ALA A 273 11.70 24.21 -18.25
C ALA A 273 11.94 24.59 -16.78
N CYS A 274 11.80 23.62 -15.87
CA CYS A 274 12.01 23.78 -14.43
C CYS A 274 13.08 22.79 -13.98
N LEU A 275 13.99 23.19 -13.09
CA LEU A 275 14.96 22.26 -12.53
C LEU A 275 14.28 21.17 -11.70
N TRP A 276 14.84 19.96 -11.71
CA TRP A 276 14.41 18.88 -10.82
C TRP A 276 14.68 19.19 -9.36
N THR A 277 15.81 19.82 -9.08
CA THR A 277 16.17 20.32 -7.75
C THR A 277 16.87 21.66 -7.90
N SER A 278 16.78 22.52 -6.89
CA SER A 278 17.52 23.79 -6.83
C SER A 278 18.66 23.74 -5.80
N TRP A 279 19.16 22.55 -5.49
CA TRP A 279 20.19 22.35 -4.47
C TRP A 279 21.52 23.02 -4.84
N ASP A 280 21.86 23.05 -6.13
CA ASP A 280 23.01 23.77 -6.69
C ASP A 280 23.01 25.29 -6.39
N ARG A 281 21.84 25.85 -6.06
CA ARG A 281 21.67 27.27 -5.69
C ARG A 281 21.79 27.52 -4.19
N ILE A 282 21.82 26.47 -3.37
CA ILE A 282 22.15 26.61 -1.95
C ILE A 282 23.67 26.80 -1.85
N ARG A 283 24.04 27.88 -1.17
CA ARG A 283 25.40 28.30 -0.83
C ARG A 283 26.26 27.12 -0.37
N ARG A 284 27.52 27.03 -0.84
CA ARG A 284 28.38 25.88 -0.57
C ARG A 284 28.83 25.85 0.90
N PRO A 285 29.10 24.68 1.49
CA PRO A 285 29.60 24.57 2.88
C PRO A 285 30.89 25.36 3.13
N GLU A 286 31.62 25.65 2.06
CA GLU A 286 32.82 26.49 2.02
C GLU A 286 32.59 27.89 2.62
N ASP A 287 31.34 28.35 2.66
CA ASP A 287 30.94 29.68 3.14
C ASP A 287 30.71 29.78 4.66
N ASP A 288 30.41 28.67 5.37
CA ASP A 288 30.34 28.59 6.85
C ASP A 288 30.46 27.14 7.36
N PRO A 289 31.65 26.70 7.80
CA PRO A 289 31.91 25.33 8.24
C PRO A 289 31.23 24.91 9.55
N ARG A 290 30.53 25.82 10.24
CA ARG A 290 29.92 25.57 11.57
C ARG A 290 28.40 25.34 11.52
N GLU A 291 27.77 25.45 10.35
CA GLU A 291 26.33 25.28 10.19
C GLU A 291 25.98 23.81 9.86
N ASP A 292 25.09 23.17 10.64
CA ASP A 292 24.45 21.92 10.22
C ASP A 292 23.50 22.22 9.06
N LEU A 293 24.00 22.09 7.83
CA LEU A 293 23.24 22.38 6.62
C LEU A 293 22.14 21.34 6.36
N THR A 294 22.10 20.21 7.09
CA THR A 294 21.01 19.24 6.93
C THR A 294 19.67 19.75 7.45
N ALA A 295 19.67 20.74 8.34
CA ALA A 295 18.47 21.50 8.70
C ALA A 295 17.81 22.17 7.47
N ARG A 296 18.57 22.43 6.40
CA ARG A 296 18.07 23.03 5.15
C ARG A 296 17.30 22.08 4.25
N PHE A 297 17.46 20.75 4.40
CA PHE A 297 16.54 19.78 3.79
C PHE A 297 15.10 20.02 4.25
N ASP A 298 14.96 20.60 5.43
CA ASP A 298 13.70 20.93 6.08
C ASP A 298 13.38 22.45 5.99
N THR A 299 13.87 23.15 4.95
CA THR A 299 13.55 24.57 4.69
C THR A 299 12.80 24.78 3.37
N GLU A 300 11.95 25.81 3.32
CA GLU A 300 11.25 26.28 2.11
C GLU A 300 12.19 26.95 1.07
N ALA A 301 13.51 26.85 1.26
CA ALA A 301 14.51 27.50 0.42
C ALA A 301 14.70 26.82 -0.95
N LEU A 302 14.29 25.55 -1.07
CA LEU A 302 14.34 24.80 -2.34
C LEU A 302 13.09 25.03 -3.19
N ALA A 303 13.22 25.06 -4.51
CA ALA A 303 12.11 25.38 -5.41
C ALA A 303 12.11 24.58 -6.74
N GLY A 304 12.91 23.52 -6.86
CA GLY A 304 12.82 22.61 -8.00
C GLY A 304 11.56 21.71 -7.92
N PHE A 305 11.35 20.92 -8.96
CA PHE A 305 10.12 20.14 -9.12
C PHE A 305 10.01 18.93 -8.19
N ALA A 306 11.12 18.37 -7.72
CA ALA A 306 11.09 17.25 -6.77
C ALA A 306 10.79 17.72 -5.33
N GLU A 307 10.87 19.03 -5.06
CA GLU A 307 10.69 19.59 -3.73
C GLU A 307 9.27 20.06 -3.43
N ARG A 308 8.89 20.00 -2.15
CA ARG A 308 7.56 20.43 -1.67
C ARG A 308 7.22 21.88 -2.05
N SER A 309 8.19 22.77 -1.95
CA SER A 309 8.10 24.22 -2.19
C SER A 309 8.28 24.62 -3.65
N PHE A 310 8.16 23.67 -4.59
CA PHE A 310 8.23 23.93 -6.03
C PHE A 310 7.44 25.17 -6.44
N THR A 311 8.14 26.11 -7.07
CA THR A 311 7.54 27.27 -7.74
C THR A 311 8.30 27.55 -9.03
N SER A 312 7.56 27.90 -10.08
CA SER A 312 8.14 28.31 -11.36
C SER A 312 7.35 29.44 -11.98
N THR A 313 8.05 30.30 -12.74
CA THR A 313 7.48 31.46 -13.40
C THR A 313 7.50 31.27 -14.91
N CYS A 314 6.32 31.34 -15.53
CA CYS A 314 6.21 31.29 -16.99
C CYS A 314 6.91 32.52 -17.62
N PRO A 315 7.84 32.34 -18.58
CA PRO A 315 8.56 33.45 -19.20
C PRO A 315 7.64 34.32 -20.08
N SER A 316 6.59 33.74 -20.66
CA SER A 316 5.63 34.44 -21.52
C SER A 316 4.59 35.23 -20.70
N CYS A 317 3.69 34.54 -19.98
CA CYS A 317 2.58 35.21 -19.29
C CYS A 317 2.83 35.55 -17.81
N ARG A 318 4.05 35.34 -17.31
CA ARG A 318 4.46 35.62 -15.91
C ARG A 318 3.65 34.92 -14.81
N LEU A 319 2.87 33.89 -15.17
CA LEU A 319 2.18 33.08 -14.19
C LEU A 319 3.20 32.35 -13.32
N ILE A 320 3.08 32.52 -12.00
CA ILE A 320 3.77 31.69 -11.02
C ILE A 320 2.90 30.47 -10.74
N PHE A 321 3.47 29.26 -10.84
CA PHE A 321 2.76 28.02 -10.56
C PHE A 321 3.57 27.06 -9.70
N SER A 322 2.85 26.32 -8.87
CA SER A 322 3.33 25.32 -7.92
C SER A 322 2.68 23.95 -8.18
N HIS A 323 3.01 22.94 -7.37
CA HIS A 323 2.33 21.64 -7.44
C HIS A 323 0.80 21.76 -7.30
N ASP A 324 0.29 22.68 -6.48
CA ASP A 324 -1.16 22.86 -6.28
C ASP A 324 -1.86 23.37 -7.54
N ILE A 325 -1.20 24.26 -8.30
CA ILE A 325 -1.73 24.72 -9.59
C ILE A 325 -1.70 23.57 -10.61
N LEU A 326 -0.66 22.74 -10.61
CA LEU A 326 -0.57 21.59 -11.51
C LEU A 326 -1.66 20.53 -11.20
N ARG A 327 -1.95 20.29 -9.92
CA ARG A 327 -3.06 19.42 -9.46
C ARG A 327 -4.42 19.96 -9.90
N LEU A 328 -4.65 21.27 -9.75
CA LEU A 328 -5.87 21.91 -10.23
C LEU A 328 -5.99 21.85 -11.76
N ARG A 329 -4.88 22.03 -12.48
CA ARG A 329 -4.84 21.88 -13.95
C ARG A 329 -5.19 20.45 -14.39
N LYS A 330 -4.69 19.43 -13.69
CA LYS A 330 -5.07 18.03 -13.93
C LYS A 330 -6.59 17.86 -13.80
N PHE A 331 -7.18 18.31 -12.70
CA PHE A 331 -8.64 18.27 -12.50
C PHE A 331 -9.38 19.02 -13.62
N GLY A 332 -8.90 20.21 -13.99
CA GLY A 332 -9.49 21.01 -15.06
C GLY A 332 -9.49 20.30 -16.42
N ARG A 333 -8.39 19.61 -16.76
CA ARG A 333 -8.30 18.80 -17.99
C ARG A 333 -9.32 17.68 -17.99
N ASP A 334 -9.40 16.91 -16.90
CA ASP A 334 -10.35 15.80 -16.78
C ASP A 334 -11.80 16.30 -16.81
N LEU A 335 -12.09 17.41 -16.14
CA LEU A 335 -13.40 18.05 -16.17
C LEU A 335 -13.79 18.49 -17.59
N GLN A 336 -12.86 19.06 -18.36
CA GLN A 336 -13.15 19.45 -19.75
C GLN A 336 -13.43 18.23 -20.63
N LEU A 337 -12.68 17.14 -20.46
CA LEU A 337 -12.94 15.87 -21.16
C LEU A 337 -14.31 15.30 -20.76
N LEU A 338 -14.69 15.36 -19.49
CA LEU A 338 -16.02 14.95 -19.05
C LEU A 338 -17.13 15.79 -19.70
N LEU A 339 -16.99 17.12 -19.69
CA LEU A 339 -18.04 18.04 -20.14
C LEU A 339 -18.22 18.06 -21.66
N ARG A 340 -17.15 17.80 -22.43
CA ARG A 340 -17.17 17.85 -23.91
C ARG A 340 -17.35 16.48 -24.53
N GLU A 341 -16.71 15.46 -23.95
CA GLU A 341 -16.54 14.14 -24.56
C GLU A 341 -17.21 13.00 -23.77
N ASN A 342 -17.85 13.30 -22.61
CA ASN A 342 -18.35 12.28 -21.68
C ASN A 342 -17.28 11.28 -21.20
N ILE A 343 -15.99 11.64 -21.27
CA ILE A 343 -14.90 10.82 -20.72
C ILE A 343 -14.97 10.85 -19.19
N VAL A 344 -14.93 9.68 -18.56
CA VAL A 344 -15.15 9.56 -17.12
C VAL A 344 -14.04 10.19 -16.28
N MET A 345 -14.43 10.77 -15.14
CA MET A 345 -13.46 11.25 -14.15
C MET A 345 -12.72 10.07 -13.51
N PRO A 346 -11.44 10.22 -13.13
CA PRO A 346 -10.75 9.29 -12.26
C PRO A 346 -11.55 9.00 -10.98
N GLY A 347 -11.53 7.77 -10.48
CA GLY A 347 -12.19 7.33 -9.25
C GLY A 347 -13.69 7.08 -9.37
N THR A 348 -14.27 7.00 -10.58
CA THR A 348 -15.73 7.01 -10.80
C THR A 348 -16.29 5.78 -11.50
N ILE A 349 -15.48 4.73 -11.69
CA ILE A 349 -15.92 3.53 -12.43
C ILE A 349 -16.06 2.27 -11.58
N LEU A 350 -15.46 2.23 -10.39
CA LEU A 350 -15.49 1.07 -9.51
C LEU A 350 -16.57 1.19 -8.44
N SER A 351 -17.27 0.09 -8.17
CA SER A 351 -18.27 0.00 -7.12
C SER A 351 -17.65 -0.04 -5.72
N ARG A 352 -18.49 -0.11 -4.67
CA ARG A 352 -18.01 -0.18 -3.28
C ARG A 352 -17.06 -1.35 -3.04
N SER A 353 -17.30 -2.50 -3.68
CA SER A 353 -16.46 -3.70 -3.59
C SER A 353 -15.20 -3.63 -4.47
N GLY A 354 -14.96 -2.50 -5.15
CA GLY A 354 -13.87 -2.38 -6.11
C GLY A 354 -14.16 -3.06 -7.45
N MET A 355 -15.35 -3.63 -7.63
CA MET A 355 -15.72 -4.34 -8.85
C MET A 355 -16.12 -3.35 -9.96
N PRO A 356 -15.77 -3.63 -11.23
CA PRO A 356 -16.41 -2.99 -12.35
C PRO A 356 -17.84 -3.50 -12.46
N GLU A 357 -18.81 -2.59 -12.52
CA GLU A 357 -20.23 -2.93 -12.59
C GLU A 357 -20.88 -2.13 -13.71
N SER A 358 -21.58 -2.79 -14.62
CA SER A 358 -22.48 -2.09 -15.55
C SER A 358 -23.62 -1.41 -14.79
N ALA A 359 -24.15 -0.36 -15.37
CA ALA A 359 -25.38 0.25 -14.91
C ALA A 359 -26.54 -0.75 -14.91
N SER A 360 -27.51 -0.52 -14.02
CA SER A 360 -28.70 -1.37 -13.94
C SER A 360 -29.50 -1.32 -15.24
N ARG A 361 -29.94 -2.48 -15.74
CA ARG A 361 -30.86 -2.56 -16.90
C ARG A 361 -32.17 -1.78 -16.68
N VAL A 362 -32.60 -1.65 -15.43
CA VAL A 362 -33.85 -0.98 -15.05
C VAL A 362 -33.65 0.53 -14.94
N PHE A 363 -32.59 0.97 -14.28
CA PHE A 363 -32.41 2.39 -13.93
C PHE A 363 -31.33 3.12 -14.75
N GLY A 364 -30.59 2.42 -15.59
CA GLY A 364 -29.58 2.96 -16.49
C GLY A 364 -28.46 3.77 -15.81
N LEU A 365 -27.73 4.52 -16.63
CA LEU A 365 -26.59 5.35 -16.22
C LEU A 365 -27.00 6.50 -15.29
N ALA A 366 -28.22 7.02 -15.44
CA ALA A 366 -28.73 8.16 -14.67
C ALA A 366 -28.71 7.94 -13.16
N THR A 367 -28.70 6.68 -12.72
CA THR A 367 -28.70 6.33 -11.30
C THR A 367 -27.54 5.43 -10.89
N HIS A 368 -26.56 5.24 -11.78
CA HIS A 368 -25.41 4.39 -11.50
C HIS A 368 -24.50 5.09 -10.47
N PRO A 369 -24.32 4.52 -9.25
CA PRO A 369 -23.68 5.25 -8.15
C PRO A 369 -22.23 5.67 -8.39
N PRO A 370 -21.35 4.84 -9.01
CA PRO A 370 -19.97 5.26 -9.34
C PRO A 370 -19.90 6.55 -10.16
N LEU A 371 -20.84 6.77 -11.09
CA LEU A 371 -20.91 7.97 -11.94
C LEU A 371 -21.62 9.18 -11.30
N PHE A 372 -22.04 9.08 -10.04
CA PHE A 372 -22.65 10.23 -9.34
C PHE A 372 -21.77 11.49 -9.35
N PRO A 373 -20.44 11.42 -9.11
CA PRO A 373 -19.59 12.60 -9.18
C PRO A 373 -19.65 13.25 -10.56
N ASN A 374 -19.61 12.47 -11.63
CA ASN A 374 -19.68 13.02 -12.99
C ASN A 374 -20.98 13.79 -13.23
N ARG A 375 -22.12 13.23 -12.82
CA ARG A 375 -23.42 13.91 -12.92
C ARG A 375 -23.46 15.18 -12.07
N LEU A 376 -22.88 15.15 -10.87
CA LEU A 376 -22.77 16.32 -10.00
C LEU A 376 -21.95 17.43 -10.65
N LEU A 377 -20.83 17.10 -11.29
CA LEU A 377 -19.96 18.05 -11.98
C LEU A 377 -20.61 18.64 -13.24
N LYS A 378 -21.50 17.88 -13.90
CA LYS A 378 -22.28 18.32 -15.06
C LYS A 378 -23.44 19.24 -14.70
N ALA A 379 -23.93 19.21 -13.46
CA ALA A 379 -25.07 20.03 -13.03
C ALA A 379 -24.78 21.54 -13.15
N ASP A 380 -25.71 22.31 -13.71
CA ASP A 380 -25.48 23.73 -14.07
C ASP A 380 -25.01 24.59 -12.89
N SER A 381 -25.56 24.36 -11.69
CA SER A 381 -25.20 25.09 -10.46
C SER A 381 -23.77 24.84 -9.96
N VAL A 382 -23.12 23.77 -10.46
CA VAL A 382 -21.76 23.34 -10.12
C VAL A 382 -20.81 23.59 -11.29
N ARG A 383 -21.20 23.18 -12.49
CA ARG A 383 -20.42 23.26 -13.73
C ARG A 383 -19.86 24.67 -13.97
N GLY A 384 -20.70 25.70 -13.88
CA GLY A 384 -20.26 27.08 -14.12
C GLY A 384 -19.18 27.56 -13.14
N LYS A 385 -19.34 27.22 -11.85
CA LYS A 385 -18.37 27.56 -10.79
C LYS A 385 -17.03 26.86 -10.99
N LEU A 386 -17.07 25.57 -11.35
CA LEU A 386 -15.86 24.80 -11.61
C LEU A 386 -15.16 25.24 -12.90
N ALA A 387 -15.91 25.49 -13.98
CA ALA A 387 -15.36 26.00 -15.23
C ALA A 387 -14.65 27.33 -15.03
N ALA A 388 -15.24 28.26 -14.27
CA ALA A 388 -14.60 29.52 -13.91
C ALA A 388 -13.35 29.32 -13.04
N LEU A 389 -13.36 28.34 -12.12
CA LEU A 389 -12.23 28.04 -11.25
C LEU A 389 -11.02 27.50 -12.03
N VAL A 390 -11.24 26.62 -13.02
CA VAL A 390 -10.18 25.98 -13.81
C VAL A 390 -9.80 26.75 -15.08
N ASP A 391 -10.46 27.86 -15.37
CA ASP A 391 -10.07 28.77 -16.45
C ASP A 391 -8.89 29.65 -16.03
N PHE A 392 -7.70 29.22 -16.44
CA PHE A 392 -6.45 29.96 -16.21
C PHE A 392 -6.24 31.10 -17.21
N ALA A 393 -6.90 31.09 -18.38
CA ALA A 393 -6.68 32.07 -19.44
C ALA A 393 -7.33 33.41 -19.09
N GLY A 394 -8.58 33.37 -18.60
CA GLY A 394 -9.37 34.56 -18.24
C GLY A 394 -9.09 35.15 -16.85
N THR A 395 -8.17 34.57 -16.07
CA THR A 395 -7.99 34.92 -14.65
C THR A 395 -6.77 35.81 -14.41
N ASP A 396 -6.95 36.81 -13.52
CA ASP A 396 -5.88 37.67 -12.98
C ASP A 396 -4.81 36.82 -12.27
N ALA A 397 -3.54 37.10 -12.54
CA ALA A 397 -2.41 36.37 -11.95
C ALA A 397 -2.43 36.38 -10.41
N ASN A 398 -2.89 37.47 -9.78
CA ASN A 398 -2.96 37.61 -8.32
C ASN A 398 -4.03 36.73 -7.67
N LEU A 399 -5.09 36.38 -8.41
CA LEU A 399 -6.15 35.49 -7.94
C LEU A 399 -5.84 34.01 -8.18
N MET A 400 -4.76 33.70 -8.91
CA MET A 400 -4.45 32.33 -9.31
C MET A 400 -3.81 31.52 -8.19
N SER A 401 -2.98 32.14 -7.35
CA SER A 401 -2.30 31.48 -6.22
C SER A 401 -3.25 30.98 -5.13
N ILE A 402 -4.48 31.52 -5.09
CA ILE A 402 -5.52 31.17 -4.13
C ILE A 402 -6.33 29.95 -4.61
N ARG A 403 -6.24 29.61 -5.89
CA ARG A 403 -7.01 28.51 -6.51
C ARG A 403 -6.27 27.19 -6.34
N THR A 404 -6.89 26.28 -5.61
CA THR A 404 -6.33 24.95 -5.33
C THR A 404 -7.42 23.89 -5.40
N MET A 405 -7.04 22.62 -5.21
CA MET A 405 -8.02 21.54 -5.03
C MET A 405 -8.92 21.74 -3.79
N ASN A 406 -8.54 22.58 -2.82
CA ASN A 406 -9.46 22.99 -1.74
C ASN A 406 -10.63 23.83 -2.25
N SER A 407 -10.41 24.67 -3.26
CA SER A 407 -11.47 25.44 -3.89
C SER A 407 -12.50 24.51 -4.55
N VAL A 408 -12.02 23.46 -5.25
CA VAL A 408 -12.87 22.40 -5.84
C VAL A 408 -13.64 21.66 -4.73
N LYS A 409 -12.94 21.25 -3.67
CA LYS A 409 -13.54 20.59 -2.49
C LYS A 409 -14.68 21.42 -1.90
N ASN A 410 -14.49 22.72 -1.75
CA ASN A 410 -15.51 23.62 -1.18
C ASN A 410 -16.75 23.69 -2.07
N ILE A 411 -16.57 23.84 -3.39
CA ILE A 411 -17.70 23.85 -4.34
C ILE A 411 -18.48 22.53 -4.28
N ILE A 412 -17.78 21.40 -4.30
CA ILE A 412 -18.42 20.07 -4.21
C ILE A 412 -19.10 19.89 -2.86
N SER A 413 -18.50 20.35 -1.76
CA SER A 413 -19.09 20.23 -0.42
C SER A 413 -20.43 20.96 -0.32
N LEU A 414 -20.48 22.20 -0.80
CA LEU A 414 -21.73 22.98 -0.86
C LEU A 414 -22.79 22.29 -1.74
N ALA A 415 -22.37 21.69 -2.86
CA ALA A 415 -23.27 20.93 -3.71
C ALA A 415 -23.84 19.67 -3.04
N LEU A 416 -23.04 18.99 -2.20
CA LEU A 416 -23.46 17.82 -1.43
C LEU A 416 -24.40 18.15 -0.26
N GLU A 417 -24.36 19.39 0.24
CA GLU A 417 -25.26 19.89 1.27
C GLU A 417 -26.64 20.29 0.70
N ASP A 418 -26.70 20.64 -0.59
CA ASP A 418 -27.95 20.90 -1.30
C ASP A 418 -28.72 19.60 -1.57
N ARG A 419 -29.71 19.32 -0.71
CA ARG A 419 -30.57 18.13 -0.81
C ARG A 419 -31.42 18.11 -2.09
N LYS A 420 -31.81 19.26 -2.63
CA LYS A 420 -32.62 19.31 -3.86
C LYS A 420 -31.76 18.93 -5.06
N LEU A 421 -30.57 19.52 -5.16
CA LEU A 421 -29.57 19.16 -6.17
C LEU A 421 -29.19 17.69 -6.08
N CYS A 422 -28.86 17.19 -4.88
CA CYS A 422 -28.50 15.78 -4.71
C CYS A 422 -29.62 14.83 -5.16
N ARG A 423 -30.89 15.10 -4.81
CA ARG A 423 -32.01 14.28 -5.27
C ARG A 423 -32.16 14.30 -6.79
N GLN A 424 -31.97 15.46 -7.41
CA GLN A 424 -32.00 15.61 -8.87
C GLN A 424 -30.87 14.81 -9.54
N VAL A 425 -29.64 14.93 -9.04
CA VAL A 425 -28.44 14.28 -9.60
C VAL A 425 -28.42 12.78 -9.37
N SER A 426 -28.93 12.30 -8.24
CA SER A 426 -29.04 10.85 -7.95
C SER A 426 -30.09 10.15 -8.80
N GLY A 427 -31.08 10.88 -9.32
CA GLY A 427 -32.16 10.31 -10.14
C GLY A 427 -33.04 9.27 -9.43
N ARG A 428 -32.99 9.20 -8.09
CA ARG A 428 -33.73 8.23 -7.25
C ARG A 428 -34.40 8.92 -6.07
N ALA A 429 -35.47 8.31 -5.55
CA ALA A 429 -35.88 8.52 -4.16
C ALA A 429 -34.76 7.98 -3.26
N VAL A 430 -33.84 8.86 -2.86
CA VAL A 430 -32.55 8.49 -2.25
C VAL A 430 -32.75 7.69 -0.96
N THR A 431 -32.36 6.41 -0.97
CA THR A 431 -32.23 5.61 0.26
C THR A 431 -30.93 5.96 0.97
N LYS A 432 -30.85 5.73 2.30
CA LYS A 432 -29.62 5.98 3.08
C LYS A 432 -28.40 5.21 2.54
N LEU A 433 -28.60 4.07 1.87
CA LEU A 433 -27.53 3.23 1.32
C LEU A 433 -26.96 3.81 0.02
N ALA A 434 -27.81 4.24 -0.92
CA ALA A 434 -27.39 4.86 -2.18
C ALA A 434 -26.53 6.11 -1.92
N TYR A 435 -26.93 6.93 -0.94
CA TYR A 435 -26.16 8.11 -0.54
C TYR A 435 -24.74 7.76 -0.01
N LYS A 436 -24.55 6.58 0.61
CA LYS A 436 -23.21 6.15 1.06
C LYS A 436 -22.30 5.78 -0.12
N THR A 437 -22.83 5.11 -1.14
CA THR A 437 -22.05 4.71 -2.32
C THR A 437 -21.71 5.90 -3.22
N GLU A 438 -22.63 6.85 -3.37
CA GLU A 438 -22.41 8.08 -4.14
C GLU A 438 -21.36 8.98 -3.47
N ARG A 439 -21.45 9.17 -2.14
CA ARG A 439 -20.41 9.88 -1.37
C ARG A 439 -19.05 9.20 -1.47
N LEU A 440 -19.02 7.87 -1.47
CA LEU A 440 -17.78 7.11 -1.65
C LEU A 440 -17.15 7.40 -3.02
N ALA A 441 -17.94 7.41 -4.09
CA ALA A 441 -17.45 7.76 -5.43
C ALA A 441 -16.87 9.19 -5.47
N VAL A 442 -17.51 10.16 -4.81
CA VAL A 442 -16.98 11.54 -4.72
C VAL A 442 -15.62 11.56 -4.03
N ARG A 443 -15.44 10.80 -2.94
CA ARG A 443 -14.15 10.73 -2.23
C ARG A 443 -13.05 10.13 -3.09
N ARG A 444 -13.34 9.01 -3.75
CA ARG A 444 -12.39 8.32 -4.64
C ARG A 444 -11.98 9.21 -5.80
N MET A 445 -12.91 9.98 -6.37
CA MET A 445 -12.58 10.96 -7.39
C MET A 445 -11.67 12.06 -6.85
N MET A 446 -12.03 12.67 -5.72
CA MET A 446 -11.23 13.76 -5.12
C MET A 446 -9.82 13.33 -4.75
N SER A 447 -9.62 12.08 -4.30
CA SER A 447 -8.30 11.60 -3.93
C SER A 447 -7.32 11.48 -5.08
N ARG A 448 -7.78 11.50 -6.33
CA ARG A 448 -6.89 11.43 -7.51
C ARG A 448 -6.14 12.73 -7.77
N TYR A 449 -6.48 13.79 -7.03
CA TYR A 449 -6.00 15.14 -7.26
C TYR A 449 -5.29 15.78 -6.07
N TRP A 450 -5.41 15.22 -4.86
CA TRP A 450 -4.93 15.89 -3.64
C TRP A 450 -3.42 16.11 -3.63
N ASP A 451 -2.69 15.07 -3.96
CA ASP A 451 -1.24 15.07 -3.86
C ASP A 451 -0.56 14.72 -5.19
N ASN A 452 -1.34 14.55 -6.25
CA ASN A 452 -0.89 13.99 -7.51
C ASN A 452 -1.22 14.90 -8.71
N SER A 453 -0.19 15.31 -9.43
CA SER A 453 -0.31 16.12 -10.65
C SER A 453 -0.10 15.34 -11.96
N SER A 454 0.34 14.07 -11.89
CA SER A 454 0.48 13.18 -13.05
C SER A 454 -0.88 12.78 -13.63
N VAL A 455 -0.91 12.16 -14.80
CA VAL A 455 -2.14 11.63 -15.41
C VAL A 455 -2.79 10.47 -14.64
N PHE A 456 -2.04 9.79 -13.77
CA PHE A 456 -2.48 8.56 -13.09
C PHE A 456 -3.38 8.83 -11.88
N ALA A 457 -4.12 7.83 -11.42
CA ALA A 457 -4.93 7.86 -10.21
C ALA A 457 -4.09 7.78 -8.92
N LEU A 458 -2.85 7.29 -9.03
CA LEU A 458 -1.92 7.07 -7.92
C LEU A 458 -0.74 8.05 -7.98
N ASP A 459 -0.28 8.51 -6.82
CA ASP A 459 1.02 9.19 -6.71
C ASP A 459 2.14 8.15 -6.79
N LEU A 460 2.70 7.99 -7.99
CA LEU A 460 3.70 6.96 -8.29
C LEU A 460 5.01 7.17 -7.53
N VAL A 461 5.40 8.42 -7.25
CA VAL A 461 6.58 8.71 -6.42
C VAL A 461 6.37 8.15 -5.02
N GLY A 462 5.26 8.53 -4.39
CA GLY A 462 4.94 8.03 -3.06
C GLY A 462 4.81 6.50 -3.02
N ALA A 463 4.27 5.87 -4.06
CA ALA A 463 4.15 4.40 -4.14
C ALA A 463 5.52 3.70 -4.15
N VAL A 464 6.46 4.16 -4.98
CA VAL A 464 7.83 3.62 -5.03
C VAL A 464 8.54 3.79 -3.68
N ILE A 465 8.44 4.98 -3.07
CA ILE A 465 9.10 5.24 -1.78
C ILE A 465 8.58 4.32 -0.68
N ARG A 466 7.26 4.11 -0.60
CA ARG A 466 6.69 3.18 0.38
C ARG A 466 7.16 1.74 0.15
N GLN A 467 7.21 1.28 -1.11
CA GLN A 467 7.73 -0.06 -1.43
C GLN A 467 9.23 -0.23 -1.11
N GLY A 468 10.00 0.86 -1.01
CA GLY A 468 11.41 0.81 -0.62
C GLY A 468 11.65 0.09 0.71
N ALA A 469 10.79 0.28 1.71
CA ALA A 469 10.88 -0.40 3.00
C ALA A 469 10.60 -1.91 2.91
N PHE A 470 9.77 -2.33 1.95
CA PHE A 470 9.55 -3.76 1.68
C PHE A 470 10.77 -4.38 0.98
N VAL A 471 11.28 -3.72 -0.07
CA VAL A 471 12.49 -4.11 -0.81
C VAL A 471 13.68 -4.31 0.13
N GLU A 472 13.94 -3.35 1.01
CA GLU A 472 15.05 -3.42 1.98
C GLU A 472 14.89 -4.60 2.95
N LYS A 473 13.67 -4.85 3.44
CA LYS A 473 13.41 -6.00 4.32
C LYS A 473 13.58 -7.34 3.59
N MET A 474 13.19 -7.42 2.33
CA MET A 474 13.39 -8.62 1.51
C MET A 474 14.88 -8.90 1.29
N HIS A 475 15.67 -7.86 0.98
CA HIS A 475 17.13 -7.96 0.91
C HIS A 475 17.73 -8.40 2.24
N GLN A 476 17.36 -7.74 3.35
CA GLN A 476 17.90 -8.06 4.68
C GLN A 476 17.61 -9.50 5.11
N ILE A 477 16.41 -10.02 4.83
CA ILE A 477 16.05 -11.41 5.11
C ILE A 477 16.91 -12.39 4.31
N ASP A 478 17.28 -12.00 3.09
CA ASP A 478 18.30 -12.67 2.29
C ASP A 478 17.91 -14.10 1.84
N TRP A 479 16.66 -14.27 1.39
CA TRP A 479 16.16 -15.59 0.94
C TRP A 479 16.84 -16.08 -0.34
N LEU A 480 17.28 -15.18 -1.21
CA LEU A 480 17.95 -15.56 -2.47
C LEU A 480 19.23 -16.36 -2.24
N HIS A 481 19.89 -16.20 -1.09
CA HIS A 481 21.08 -16.96 -0.70
C HIS A 481 20.78 -18.14 0.25
N SER A 482 19.50 -18.46 0.46
CA SER A 482 19.09 -19.54 1.35
C SER A 482 19.07 -20.90 0.63
N PRO A 483 19.70 -21.95 1.19
CA PRO A 483 19.59 -23.31 0.63
C PRO A 483 18.18 -23.89 0.76
N ALA A 484 17.28 -23.23 1.53
CA ALA A 484 15.89 -23.63 1.71
C ALA A 484 14.91 -22.73 0.94
N LEU A 485 15.37 -21.98 -0.07
CA LEU A 485 14.57 -21.00 -0.82
C LEU A 485 13.23 -21.60 -1.29
N SER A 486 13.24 -22.63 -2.13
CA SER A 486 12.01 -23.21 -2.69
C SER A 486 11.04 -23.73 -1.62
N VAL A 487 11.56 -24.35 -0.55
CA VAL A 487 10.75 -24.82 0.59
C VAL A 487 10.14 -23.64 1.36
N THR A 488 10.88 -22.54 1.50
CA THR A 488 10.40 -21.31 2.14
C THR A 488 9.28 -20.68 1.33
N ILE A 489 9.43 -20.62 -0.01
CA ILE A 489 8.40 -20.12 -0.92
C ILE A 489 7.15 -21.01 -0.87
N GLU A 490 7.28 -22.34 -0.81
CA GLU A 490 6.10 -23.21 -0.72
C GLU A 490 5.32 -23.00 0.60
N ARG A 491 6.04 -22.84 1.72
CA ARG A 491 5.40 -22.53 3.01
C ARG A 491 4.64 -21.20 2.99
N LEU A 492 5.20 -20.15 2.40
CA LEU A 492 4.50 -18.86 2.32
C LEU A 492 3.30 -18.89 1.37
N ARG A 493 3.31 -19.73 0.32
CA ARG A 493 2.15 -19.91 -0.58
C ARG A 493 0.95 -20.51 0.17
N VAL A 494 1.21 -21.48 1.06
CA VAL A 494 0.18 -22.04 1.95
C VAL A 494 -0.38 -20.94 2.86
N LYS A 495 0.51 -20.16 3.49
CA LYS A 495 0.14 -19.05 4.39
C LYS A 495 -0.65 -17.95 3.68
N TYR A 496 -0.30 -17.63 2.44
CA TYR A 496 -1.05 -16.71 1.57
C TYR A 496 -2.46 -17.21 1.26
N GLY A 497 -2.62 -18.50 0.97
CA GLY A 497 -3.95 -19.11 0.83
C GLY A 497 -4.81 -18.95 2.09
N ARG A 498 -4.21 -19.20 3.26
CA ARG A 498 -4.84 -19.02 4.58
C ARG A 498 -5.17 -17.54 4.87
N PHE A 499 -4.33 -16.61 4.44
CA PHE A 499 -4.60 -15.17 4.53
C PHE A 499 -5.88 -14.77 3.79
N PHE A 500 -6.11 -15.30 2.59
CA PHE A 500 -7.38 -15.10 1.86
C PHE A 500 -8.58 -15.75 2.54
N GLN A 501 -8.40 -16.90 3.21
CA GLN A 501 -9.46 -17.52 4.01
C GLN A 501 -9.86 -16.61 5.19
N ILE A 502 -8.89 -15.97 5.87
CA ILE A 502 -9.16 -15.00 6.94
C ILE A 502 -9.99 -13.83 6.40
N MET A 503 -9.58 -13.24 5.27
CA MET A 503 -10.32 -12.12 4.65
C MET A 503 -11.74 -12.52 4.24
N THR A 504 -11.90 -13.72 3.67
CA THR A 504 -13.19 -14.26 3.26
C THR A 504 -14.13 -14.48 4.45
N ALA A 505 -13.61 -15.06 5.54
CA ALA A 505 -14.39 -15.33 6.75
C ALA A 505 -14.73 -14.06 7.54
N ASN A 506 -13.96 -12.98 7.35
CA ASN A 506 -14.08 -11.75 8.12
C ASN A 506 -14.15 -10.51 7.21
N PRO A 507 -15.18 -10.40 6.36
CA PRO A 507 -15.21 -9.35 5.35
C PRO A 507 -15.17 -7.97 6.03
N GLY A 508 -15.81 -7.76 7.19
CA GLY A 508 -15.77 -6.49 7.93
C GLY A 508 -14.44 -6.08 8.59
N LYS A 509 -13.35 -6.82 8.38
CA LYS A 509 -12.06 -6.62 9.05
C LYS A 509 -10.92 -6.47 8.03
N VAL A 510 -9.85 -5.80 8.46
CA VAL A 510 -8.64 -5.60 7.66
C VAL A 510 -7.59 -6.59 8.10
N ALA A 511 -7.14 -7.45 7.18
CA ALA A 511 -6.04 -8.36 7.43
C ALA A 511 -4.71 -7.70 7.04
N VAL A 512 -3.68 -7.86 7.88
CA VAL A 512 -2.33 -7.32 7.63
C VAL A 512 -1.37 -8.47 7.37
N PRO A 513 -0.64 -8.45 6.25
CA PRO A 513 0.28 -9.52 5.90
C PRO A 513 1.56 -9.46 6.74
N THR A 514 2.16 -10.63 6.97
CA THR A 514 3.60 -10.72 7.25
C THR A 514 4.40 -10.61 5.94
N LEU A 515 5.70 -10.30 5.99
CA LEU A 515 6.55 -10.09 4.80
C LEU A 515 6.50 -11.26 3.80
N ASP A 516 6.46 -12.50 4.30
CA ASP A 516 6.33 -13.72 3.48
C ASP A 516 4.97 -13.82 2.77
N VAL A 517 3.87 -13.52 3.46
CA VAL A 517 2.53 -13.44 2.87
C VAL A 517 2.44 -12.31 1.85
N ASP A 518 3.07 -11.18 2.16
CA ASP A 518 3.05 -9.99 1.31
C ASP A 518 3.87 -10.19 0.04
N LEU A 519 4.99 -10.91 0.08
CA LEU A 519 5.71 -11.33 -1.13
C LEU A 519 4.80 -12.09 -2.09
N ALA A 520 4.10 -13.13 -1.59
CA ALA A 520 3.13 -13.84 -2.43
C ALA A 520 1.99 -12.93 -2.90
N TRP A 521 1.49 -12.05 -2.03
CA TRP A 521 0.41 -11.14 -2.40
C TRP A 521 0.82 -10.16 -3.50
N HIS A 522 1.97 -9.51 -3.36
CA HIS A 522 2.55 -8.64 -4.38
C HIS A 522 2.80 -9.41 -5.68
N THR A 523 3.39 -10.60 -5.61
CA THR A 523 3.62 -11.45 -6.79
C THR A 523 2.31 -11.74 -7.52
N HIS A 524 1.22 -12.02 -6.79
CA HIS A 524 -0.08 -12.23 -7.41
C HIS A 524 -0.61 -10.96 -8.08
N GLN A 525 -0.45 -9.79 -7.45
CA GLN A 525 -0.88 -8.50 -8.00
C GLN A 525 -0.14 -8.11 -9.27
N LEU A 526 1.09 -8.61 -9.45
CA LEU A 526 1.85 -8.49 -10.69
C LEU A 526 1.31 -9.37 -11.83
N SER A 527 0.27 -10.17 -11.57
CA SER A 527 -0.54 -10.91 -12.56
C SER A 527 -2.01 -10.44 -12.49
N PRO A 528 -2.33 -9.22 -12.96
CA PRO A 528 -3.53 -8.49 -12.55
C PRO A 528 -4.88 -9.17 -12.85
N PRO A 529 -5.12 -9.79 -14.03
CA PRO A 529 -6.36 -10.51 -14.32
C PRO A 529 -6.58 -11.72 -13.40
N PHE A 530 -5.51 -12.46 -13.09
CA PHE A 530 -5.56 -13.61 -12.18
C PHE A 530 -5.83 -13.17 -10.75
N TYR A 531 -5.15 -12.11 -10.29
CA TYR A 531 -5.40 -11.54 -8.97
C TYR A 531 -6.83 -11.01 -8.82
N PHE A 532 -7.34 -10.32 -9.84
CA PHE A 532 -8.74 -9.88 -9.88
C PHE A 532 -9.70 -11.06 -9.78
N THR A 533 -9.49 -12.08 -10.63
CA THR A 533 -10.35 -13.28 -10.69
C THR A 533 -10.34 -14.04 -9.37
N TYR A 534 -9.15 -14.31 -8.82
CA TYR A 534 -8.99 -14.98 -7.54
C TYR A 534 -9.66 -14.19 -6.40
N SER A 535 -9.45 -12.87 -6.36
CA SER A 535 -10.08 -11.99 -5.36
C SER A 535 -11.61 -12.02 -5.46
N ALA A 536 -12.15 -11.86 -6.67
CA ALA A 536 -13.59 -11.84 -6.91
C ALA A 536 -14.26 -13.19 -6.60
N LEU A 537 -13.61 -14.32 -6.94
CA LEU A 537 -14.13 -15.66 -6.67
C LEU A 537 -14.09 -16.01 -5.18
N THR A 538 -13.00 -15.68 -4.50
CA THR A 538 -12.81 -16.06 -3.08
C THR A 538 -13.53 -15.11 -2.13
N THR A 539 -13.42 -13.79 -2.34
CA THR A 539 -13.89 -12.78 -1.37
C THR A 539 -15.14 -12.01 -1.81
N ARG A 540 -15.60 -12.20 -3.06
CA ARG A 540 -16.67 -11.41 -3.71
C ARG A 540 -16.35 -9.93 -3.89
N ILE A 541 -15.13 -9.52 -3.61
CA ILE A 541 -14.63 -8.16 -3.82
C ILE A 541 -13.32 -8.23 -4.59
N PHE A 542 -12.98 -7.16 -5.32
CA PHE A 542 -11.65 -7.03 -5.87
C PHE A 542 -10.74 -6.53 -4.75
N VAL A 543 -10.13 -7.41 -3.96
CA VAL A 543 -9.31 -7.04 -2.80
C VAL A 543 -8.28 -5.99 -3.22
N ASP A 544 -8.12 -4.94 -2.42
CA ASP A 544 -7.11 -3.91 -2.67
C ASP A 544 -5.89 -4.12 -1.80
N HIS A 545 -4.73 -3.63 -2.24
CA HIS A 545 -3.60 -3.36 -1.37
C HIS A 545 -3.71 -1.91 -0.93
N ASP A 546 -4.17 -1.66 0.29
CA ASP A 546 -4.16 -0.28 0.79
C ASP A 546 -2.71 0.10 1.09
N ASP A 547 -2.15 0.92 0.21
CA ASP A 547 -0.78 1.37 0.31
C ASP A 547 -0.59 2.48 1.36
N LYS A 548 -1.65 2.91 2.06
CA LYS A 548 -1.61 3.93 3.14
C LYS A 548 -2.53 3.58 4.31
N ILE A 549 -1.97 2.93 5.32
CA ILE A 549 -2.64 2.60 6.59
C ILE A 549 -2.00 3.39 7.74
N VAL A 550 -2.83 3.98 8.59
CA VAL A 550 -2.34 4.66 9.81
C VAL A 550 -1.54 3.68 10.67
N GLU A 551 -0.33 4.03 11.08
CA GLU A 551 0.56 3.11 11.81
C GLU A 551 -0.08 2.44 13.05
N SER A 552 -0.88 3.16 13.84
CA SER A 552 -1.56 2.60 15.02
C SER A 552 -2.67 1.61 14.65
N ASP A 553 -3.37 1.87 13.56
CA ASP A 553 -4.38 0.96 12.99
C ASP A 553 -3.70 -0.28 12.41
N LEU A 554 -2.60 -0.11 11.66
CA LEU A 554 -1.83 -1.21 11.10
C LEU A 554 -1.38 -2.21 12.18
N SER A 555 -0.83 -1.70 13.28
CA SER A 555 -0.43 -2.53 14.43
C SER A 555 -1.60 -3.26 15.07
N THR A 556 -2.76 -2.61 15.14
CA THR A 556 -3.99 -3.20 15.70
C THR A 556 -4.59 -4.26 14.78
N TYR A 557 -4.56 -4.05 13.47
CA TYR A 557 -5.03 -5.01 12.48
C TYR A 557 -4.09 -6.21 12.38
N PHE A 558 -2.78 -6.00 12.53
CA PHE A 558 -1.80 -7.10 12.60
C PHE A 558 -1.98 -7.99 13.83
N GLU A 559 -2.23 -7.39 14.99
CA GLU A 559 -2.59 -8.13 16.21
C GLU A 559 -3.86 -8.97 15.99
N TRP A 560 -4.91 -8.37 15.42
CA TRP A 560 -6.13 -9.10 15.08
C TRP A 560 -5.88 -10.24 14.08
N THR A 561 -5.12 -10.00 13.01
CA THR A 561 -4.81 -11.00 11.97
C THR A 561 -4.04 -12.17 12.58
N SER A 562 -3.04 -11.87 13.42
CA SER A 562 -2.23 -12.88 14.10
C SER A 562 -3.08 -13.78 15.01
N LYS A 563 -4.03 -13.18 15.73
CA LYS A 563 -4.97 -13.91 16.58
C LYS A 563 -5.93 -14.79 15.78
N GLU A 564 -6.48 -14.28 14.68
CA GLU A 564 -7.41 -15.04 13.84
C GLU A 564 -6.70 -16.18 13.11
N TYR A 565 -5.47 -15.97 12.64
CA TYR A 565 -4.65 -17.03 12.03
C TYR A 565 -4.38 -18.16 13.03
N GLN A 566 -3.94 -17.83 14.25
CA GLN A 566 -3.70 -18.85 15.28
C GLN A 566 -4.97 -19.61 15.64
N LYS A 567 -6.11 -18.92 15.72
CA LYS A 567 -7.41 -19.53 16.00
C LYS A 567 -7.86 -20.50 14.91
N LEU A 568 -7.68 -20.15 13.64
CA LEU A 568 -8.15 -20.95 12.51
C LEU A 568 -7.21 -22.12 12.16
N PHE A 569 -5.90 -21.93 12.31
CA PHE A 569 -4.90 -22.88 11.80
C PHE A 569 -4.04 -23.52 12.89
N ASN A 570 -4.21 -23.12 14.16
CA ASN A 570 -3.41 -23.60 15.29
C ASN A 570 -1.90 -23.50 15.06
N GLU A 571 -1.49 -22.46 14.31
CA GLU A 571 -0.10 -22.17 13.95
C GLU A 571 0.22 -20.71 14.25
N VAL A 572 1.51 -20.41 14.34
CA VAL A 572 1.99 -19.05 14.58
C VAL A 572 1.94 -18.23 13.29
N TYR A 573 1.38 -17.02 13.35
CA TYR A 573 1.33 -16.17 12.16
C TYR A 573 2.66 -15.49 11.84
N SER A 574 3.37 -14.99 12.85
CA SER A 574 4.70 -14.38 12.69
C SER A 574 5.74 -15.28 13.36
N GLU A 575 6.67 -15.80 12.55
CA GLU A 575 7.81 -16.64 12.99
C GLU A 575 9.05 -15.80 13.37
N CYS A 576 8.84 -14.56 13.82
CA CYS A 576 9.88 -13.64 14.26
C CYS A 576 9.89 -13.51 15.77
N SER A 577 11.06 -13.42 16.43
CA SER A 577 11.23 -13.29 17.89
C SER A 577 11.56 -11.86 18.37
N CYS A 578 11.36 -10.82 17.53
CA CYS A 578 11.59 -9.43 17.94
C CYS A 578 10.67 -8.97 19.08
N PHE A 579 11.07 -7.92 19.81
CA PHE A 579 10.29 -7.38 20.93
C PHE A 579 8.84 -7.04 20.55
N TYR A 580 8.60 -6.52 19.35
CA TYR A 580 7.26 -6.17 18.88
C TYR A 580 6.39 -7.42 18.69
N CYS A 581 6.90 -8.44 17.99
CA CYS A 581 6.14 -9.67 17.75
C CYS A 581 5.86 -10.39 19.08
N GLU A 582 6.84 -10.44 19.98
CA GLU A 582 6.65 -10.99 21.33
C GLU A 582 5.59 -10.21 22.14
N SER A 583 5.56 -8.88 21.99
CA SER A 583 4.55 -8.03 22.64
C SER A 583 3.15 -8.29 22.09
N VAL A 584 2.99 -8.31 20.76
CA VAL A 584 1.71 -8.65 20.10
C VAL A 584 1.21 -10.01 20.59
N ARG A 585 2.10 -11.00 20.69
CA ARG A 585 1.76 -12.32 21.21
C ARG A 585 1.37 -12.34 22.68
N ALA A 586 2.06 -11.57 23.51
CA ALA A 586 1.72 -11.45 24.92
C ALA A 586 0.32 -10.85 25.11
N SER A 587 -0.11 -9.93 24.22
CA SER A 587 -1.46 -9.37 24.20
C SER A 587 -2.56 -10.41 23.90
N HIS A 588 -2.23 -11.50 23.19
CA HIS A 588 -3.21 -12.56 22.86
C HIS A 588 -3.56 -13.47 24.05
N SER A 589 -2.75 -13.47 25.11
CA SER A 589 -2.91 -14.40 26.23
C SER A 589 -4.05 -13.96 27.16
N ASN A 590 -5.24 -14.55 26.97
CA ASN A 590 -6.33 -14.41 27.94
C ASN A 590 -6.07 -15.33 29.14
N PRO A 591 -6.12 -14.83 30.39
CA PRO A 591 -5.86 -15.62 31.59
C PRO A 591 -6.82 -16.82 31.79
N ILE A 592 -8.00 -16.79 31.15
CA ILE A 592 -8.97 -17.89 31.21
C ILE A 592 -8.57 -19.06 30.29
N SER A 593 -7.88 -18.80 29.17
CA SER A 593 -7.44 -19.85 28.24
C SER A 593 -6.26 -20.68 28.76
N SER A 594 -5.43 -20.10 29.64
CA SER A 594 -4.31 -20.80 30.28
C SER A 594 -4.74 -21.81 31.36
N LEU A 595 -6.02 -21.82 31.74
CA LEU A 595 -6.56 -22.78 32.71
C LEU A 595 -7.02 -24.10 32.06
N PHE A 596 -7.22 -24.13 30.75
CA PHE A 596 -7.82 -25.27 30.03
C PHE A 596 -6.95 -25.88 28.93
N LYS A 597 -5.73 -25.37 28.69
CA LYS A 597 -4.79 -25.92 27.69
C LYS A 597 -3.48 -26.37 28.35
N SER A 598 -3.01 -27.57 28.03
CA SER A 598 -1.67 -28.02 28.44
C SER A 598 -0.61 -27.14 27.76
N SER A 599 0.49 -26.84 28.48
CA SER A 599 1.58 -26.01 27.94
C SER A 599 2.29 -26.62 26.72
N SER A 600 2.12 -27.92 26.48
CA SER A 600 2.71 -28.66 25.36
C SER A 600 1.96 -28.50 24.02
N SER A 601 0.74 -27.94 24.04
CA SER A 601 -0.10 -27.76 22.84
C SER A 601 -0.20 -26.30 22.36
N ASP A 602 0.42 -25.35 23.07
CA ASP A 602 0.45 -23.94 22.66
C ASP A 602 1.37 -23.78 21.43
N PRO A 603 0.87 -23.35 20.26
CA PRO A 603 1.68 -23.13 19.06
C PRO A 603 2.90 -22.24 19.32
N TRP A 604 2.83 -21.33 20.29
CA TRP A 604 3.95 -20.47 20.67
C TRP A 604 5.06 -21.21 21.41
N GLU A 605 4.71 -22.12 22.30
CA GLU A 605 5.72 -22.94 22.99
C GLU A 605 6.36 -23.90 21.99
N ILE A 606 5.57 -24.44 21.06
CA ILE A 606 6.09 -25.26 19.95
C ILE A 606 7.07 -24.45 19.09
N PHE A 607 6.72 -23.22 18.71
CA PHE A 607 7.60 -22.33 17.95
C PHE A 607 8.94 -22.09 18.66
N HIS A 608 8.93 -21.67 19.93
CA HIS A 608 10.18 -21.41 20.67
C HIS A 608 11.04 -22.66 20.89
N ASN A 609 10.41 -23.81 21.08
CA ASN A 609 11.14 -25.04 21.39
C ASN A 609 11.64 -25.75 20.14
N SER A 610 10.94 -25.60 19.01
CA SER A 610 11.10 -26.48 17.84
C SER A 610 11.43 -25.74 16.54
N SER A 611 11.13 -24.45 16.42
CA SER A 611 11.40 -23.71 15.17
C SER A 611 12.84 -23.17 15.14
N PRO A 612 13.62 -23.44 14.08
CA PRO A 612 14.90 -22.78 13.86
C PRO A 612 14.79 -21.26 13.81
N ALA A 613 13.67 -20.72 13.30
CA ALA A 613 13.44 -19.28 13.18
C ALA A 613 13.38 -18.58 14.55
N ALA A 614 13.04 -19.28 15.63
CA ALA A 614 13.06 -18.72 16.98
C ALA A 614 14.47 -18.34 17.46
N LYS A 615 15.52 -18.91 16.86
CA LYS A 615 16.93 -18.67 17.17
C LYS A 615 17.63 -17.70 16.21
N LEU A 616 16.98 -17.37 15.09
CA LEU A 616 17.53 -16.44 14.11
C LEU A 616 17.48 -15.00 14.64
N ASP A 617 18.37 -14.16 14.10
CA ASP A 617 18.26 -12.72 14.26
C ASP A 617 16.89 -12.27 13.76
N PRO A 618 16.12 -11.46 14.52
CA PRO A 618 14.81 -11.01 14.06
C PRO A 618 14.81 -10.28 12.72
N SER A 619 15.90 -9.60 12.34
CA SER A 619 16.09 -8.99 11.01
C SER A 619 16.12 -10.01 9.87
N LYS A 620 16.42 -11.28 10.17
CA LYS A 620 16.45 -12.41 9.24
C LYS A 620 15.14 -13.21 9.22
N THR A 621 14.07 -12.71 9.85
CA THR A 621 12.80 -13.43 9.98
C THR A 621 11.62 -12.61 9.50
N ALA A 622 10.65 -13.25 8.84
CA ALA A 622 9.44 -12.59 8.39
C ALA A 622 8.58 -12.16 9.59
N HIS A 623 8.29 -10.86 9.66
CA HIS A 623 7.33 -10.27 10.61
C HIS A 623 6.32 -9.38 9.89
N ILE A 624 5.66 -8.45 10.59
CA ILE A 624 4.72 -7.50 10.00
C ILE A 624 5.30 -6.80 8.76
N SER A 625 4.54 -6.80 7.66
CA SER A 625 4.84 -5.91 6.54
C SER A 625 4.24 -4.54 6.81
N ALA A 626 5.09 -3.52 6.88
CA ALA A 626 4.71 -2.17 7.31
C ALA A 626 5.00 -1.09 6.27
N HIS A 627 5.21 -1.48 5.02
CA HIS A 627 5.50 -0.55 3.93
C HIS A 627 4.33 0.41 3.63
N SER A 628 3.10 0.02 3.97
CA SER A 628 1.91 0.88 3.88
C SER A 628 1.73 1.84 5.06
N ALA A 629 2.58 1.77 6.09
CA ALA A 629 2.43 2.59 7.29
C ALA A 629 2.60 4.08 6.97
N VAL A 630 1.66 4.90 7.44
CA VAL A 630 1.71 6.36 7.32
C VAL A 630 1.31 7.05 8.62
N SER A 631 1.83 8.26 8.78
CA SER A 631 1.56 9.15 9.90
C SER A 631 0.47 10.18 9.57
N PRO A 632 -0.57 10.33 10.39
CA PRO A 632 -1.55 11.40 10.21
C PRO A 632 -0.97 12.79 10.51
N ARG A 633 -1.47 13.84 9.84
CA ARG A 633 -1.01 15.24 10.03
C ARG A 633 -1.46 15.93 11.34
N ASP A 634 -2.29 15.29 12.17
CA ASP A 634 -3.17 16.01 13.12
C ASP A 634 -2.98 15.63 14.60
N VAL A 635 -3.25 16.56 15.52
CA VAL A 635 -3.09 16.41 17.00
C VAL A 635 -3.91 15.26 17.60
N LYS A 636 -5.10 14.93 17.05
CA LYS A 636 -5.87 13.78 17.56
C LYS A 636 -5.17 12.44 17.33
N SER A 637 -4.28 12.37 16.34
CA SER A 637 -3.48 11.17 16.08
C SER A 637 -2.36 10.98 17.10
N SER A 638 -1.82 12.05 17.69
CA SER A 638 -0.76 11.93 18.69
C SER A 638 -1.24 11.23 19.96
N ILE A 639 -2.52 11.44 20.34
CA ILE A 639 -3.16 10.72 21.45
C ILE A 639 -3.26 9.22 21.14
N SER A 640 -3.79 8.84 19.98
CA SER A 640 -3.89 7.43 19.58
C SER A 640 -2.53 6.73 19.48
N LYS A 641 -1.50 7.43 18.97
CA LYS A 641 -0.12 6.94 18.95
C LYS A 641 0.42 6.72 20.37
N SER A 642 0.21 7.67 21.28
CA SER A 642 0.60 7.56 22.68
C SER A 642 -0.07 6.36 23.36
N ASP A 643 -1.38 6.20 23.18
CA ASP A 643 -2.15 5.10 23.75
C ASP A 643 -1.64 3.73 23.25
N LYS A 644 -1.39 3.60 21.93
CA LYS A 644 -0.87 2.34 21.36
C LYS A 644 0.55 2.04 21.86
N SER A 645 1.39 3.06 22.00
CA SER A 645 2.74 2.92 22.55
C SER A 645 2.70 2.42 24.01
N ALA A 646 1.81 2.97 24.84
CA ALA A 646 1.63 2.54 26.22
C ALA A 646 1.10 1.09 26.34
N GLN A 647 0.16 0.71 25.48
CA GLN A 647 -0.34 -0.67 25.39
C GLN A 647 0.78 -1.65 25.04
N LEU A 648 1.62 -1.30 24.06
CA LEU A 648 2.75 -2.12 23.65
C LEU A 648 3.84 -2.20 24.73
N ALA A 649 4.13 -1.12 25.44
CA ALA A 649 5.07 -1.14 26.57
C ALA A 649 4.59 -2.13 27.66
N THR A 650 3.29 -2.09 27.98
CA THR A 650 2.68 -3.04 28.93
C THR A 650 2.77 -4.49 28.43
N ALA A 651 2.53 -4.71 27.14
CA ALA A 651 2.62 -6.03 26.52
C ALA A 651 4.06 -6.56 26.47
N TYR A 652 5.03 -5.67 26.22
CA TYR A 652 6.45 -5.98 26.23
C TYR A 652 6.92 -6.44 27.62
N GLU A 653 6.51 -5.75 28.68
CA GLU A 653 6.81 -6.19 30.04
C GLU A 653 6.25 -7.59 30.35
N LYS A 654 5.05 -7.90 29.86
CA LYS A 654 4.47 -9.25 29.97
C LYS A 654 5.30 -10.28 29.20
N ALA A 655 5.76 -9.94 28.00
CA ALA A 655 6.62 -10.80 27.20
C ALA A 655 7.95 -11.10 27.92
N CYS A 656 8.63 -10.08 28.46
CA CYS A 656 9.85 -10.25 29.27
C CYS A 656 9.61 -11.13 30.51
N LYS A 657 8.49 -10.92 31.23
CA LYS A 657 8.10 -11.77 32.37
C LYS A 657 7.89 -13.22 31.95
N ARG A 658 7.25 -13.48 30.80
CA ARG A 658 7.04 -14.84 30.25
C ARG A 658 8.38 -15.49 29.87
N ALA A 659 9.27 -14.75 29.19
CA ALA A 659 10.59 -15.22 28.81
C ALA A 659 11.41 -15.65 30.03
N ARG A 660 11.50 -14.79 31.05
CA ARG A 660 12.15 -15.10 32.34
C ARG A 660 11.59 -16.36 32.99
N LYS A 661 10.25 -16.46 33.11
CA LYS A 661 9.58 -17.63 33.72
C LYS A 661 9.88 -18.95 32.98
N LYS A 662 10.18 -18.86 31.69
CA LYS A 662 10.44 -20.01 30.82
C LYS A 662 11.93 -20.25 30.56
N GLY A 663 12.82 -19.51 31.24
CA GLY A 663 14.27 -19.65 31.08
C GLY A 663 14.80 -19.21 29.71
N ARG A 664 14.09 -18.32 29.01
CA ARG A 664 14.48 -17.79 27.69
C ARG A 664 15.10 -16.40 27.82
N LYS A 665 15.91 -16.02 26.82
CA LYS A 665 16.43 -14.66 26.69
C LYS A 665 15.27 -13.67 26.51
N GLU A 666 15.33 -12.54 27.19
CA GLU A 666 14.34 -11.48 27.02
C GLU A 666 14.44 -10.87 25.62
N PRO A 667 13.30 -10.51 24.99
CA PRO A 667 13.32 -9.81 23.71
C PRO A 667 14.02 -8.46 23.90
N VAL A 668 14.89 -8.08 22.96
CA VAL A 668 15.65 -6.82 23.02
C VAL A 668 14.93 -5.75 22.21
N ARG A 669 14.82 -4.55 22.79
CA ARG A 669 14.43 -3.34 22.06
C ARG A 669 15.70 -2.59 21.67
N ASP A 670 15.90 -2.38 20.37
CA ASP A 670 16.99 -1.56 19.86
C ASP A 670 16.61 -0.09 20.00
N ASP A 671 17.54 0.73 20.50
CA ASP A 671 17.38 2.18 20.58
C ASP A 671 17.85 2.87 19.29
N TYR A 672 18.39 2.10 18.33
CA TYR A 672 18.81 2.56 17.03
C TYR A 672 17.92 1.99 15.92
N TYR A 673 17.56 2.84 14.98
CA TYR A 673 17.00 2.47 13.70
C TYR A 673 18.06 2.65 12.62
N TRP A 674 18.27 1.63 11.80
CA TRP A 674 19.22 1.69 10.69
C TRP A 674 18.48 2.10 9.43
N ALA A 675 18.86 3.24 8.87
CA ALA A 675 18.30 3.74 7.63
C ALA A 675 19.43 4.07 6.66
N TRP A 676 19.32 3.57 5.44
CA TRP A 676 20.37 3.76 4.42
C TRP A 676 21.75 3.28 4.91
N GLY A 677 21.79 2.21 5.73
CA GLY A 677 23.03 1.71 6.34
C GLY A 677 23.60 2.57 7.48
N TYR A 678 22.95 3.68 7.86
CA TYR A 678 23.41 4.56 8.93
C TYR A 678 22.59 4.40 10.22
N PRO A 679 23.22 4.38 11.40
CA PRO A 679 22.52 4.28 12.67
C PRO A 679 21.87 5.62 13.03
N MET A 680 20.58 5.59 13.35
CA MET A 680 19.83 6.74 13.87
C MET A 680 19.31 6.42 15.26
N PHE A 681 19.68 7.25 16.25
CA PHE A 681 19.14 7.11 17.60
C PHE A 681 17.64 7.40 17.60
N PHE A 682 16.83 6.38 17.82
CA PHE A 682 15.38 6.44 17.81
C PHE A 682 14.83 5.52 18.93
N PRO A 683 14.81 6.00 20.20
CA PRO A 683 14.58 5.15 21.39
C PRO A 683 13.18 4.51 21.46
N VAL A 684 12.28 4.90 20.55
CA VAL A 684 10.91 4.39 20.45
C VAL A 684 10.57 4.12 19.00
N TYR A 685 11.36 3.26 18.32
CA TYR A 685 11.00 2.75 17.00
C TYR A 685 10.22 1.45 17.14
N TYR A 686 9.14 1.30 16.37
CA TYR A 686 8.42 0.04 16.28
C TYR A 686 8.36 -0.43 14.83
N PRO A 687 8.44 -1.75 14.56
CA PRO A 687 8.40 -2.29 13.20
C PRO A 687 7.15 -1.98 12.37
N TYR A 688 6.08 -1.47 12.98
CA TYR A 688 4.83 -1.06 12.32
C TYR A 688 4.80 0.43 11.94
N MET A 689 5.77 1.23 12.39
CA MET A 689 5.82 2.67 12.13
C MET A 689 6.25 2.93 10.70
N ALA A 690 5.81 4.08 10.16
CA ALA A 690 6.35 4.61 8.92
C ALA A 690 7.87 4.81 9.05
N ASP A 691 8.59 4.66 7.94
CA ASP A 691 10.04 4.88 7.92
C ASP A 691 10.36 6.32 8.37
N PRO A 692 11.10 6.49 9.48
CA PRO A 692 11.42 7.80 10.04
C PRO A 692 12.36 8.63 9.15
N CYS A 693 13.03 8.04 8.16
CA CYS A 693 13.84 8.79 7.19
C CYS A 693 13.00 9.55 6.16
N ILE A 694 11.75 9.14 5.92
CA ILE A 694 10.87 9.83 4.97
C ILE A 694 10.45 11.18 5.57
N SER A 695 11.23 12.23 5.30
CA SER A 695 10.91 13.60 5.74
C SER A 695 9.78 14.20 4.93
N ASN A 696 8.92 14.95 5.62
CA ASN A 696 7.82 15.73 5.03
C ASN A 696 8.29 16.74 3.96
N GLN A 697 9.56 17.14 4.00
CA GLN A 697 10.09 18.24 3.18
C GLN A 697 10.91 17.77 1.98
N SER A 698 11.39 16.52 2.01
CA SER A 698 12.20 15.95 0.93
C SER A 698 11.42 15.78 -0.38
N TYR A 699 10.09 15.68 -0.30
CA TYR A 699 9.21 15.28 -1.40
C TYR A 699 8.17 16.35 -1.76
N ALA A 700 7.84 16.45 -3.06
CA ALA A 700 6.70 17.20 -3.58
C ALA A 700 5.37 16.89 -2.85
N CYS A 701 5.16 15.62 -2.53
CA CYS A 701 4.16 15.16 -1.58
C CYS A 701 4.81 14.17 -0.62
N ASN A 702 4.59 14.35 0.68
CA ASN A 702 5.07 13.41 1.70
C ASN A 702 4.50 11.98 1.50
N PRO A 703 5.34 10.99 1.17
CA PRO A 703 4.94 9.59 0.96
C PRO A 703 4.44 8.89 2.24
N ALA A 704 4.94 9.29 3.40
CA ALA A 704 4.69 8.68 4.71
C ALA A 704 3.50 9.33 5.45
N CYS A 705 2.62 10.04 4.74
CA CYS A 705 1.60 10.86 5.38
C CYS A 705 0.23 10.82 4.69
N MET A 706 -0.81 11.02 5.51
CA MET A 706 -2.21 11.12 5.07
C MET A 706 -2.99 12.16 5.88
N ALA A 707 -3.97 12.81 5.24
CA ALA A 707 -4.87 13.76 5.89
C ALA A 707 -6.12 13.05 6.44
N LEU A 708 -6.38 13.13 7.75
CA LEU A 708 -7.53 12.46 8.38
C LEU A 708 -8.63 13.44 8.86
N THR A 709 -8.29 14.68 9.23
CA THR A 709 -9.23 15.60 9.89
C THR A 709 -10.10 16.41 8.92
N PRO A 710 -11.44 16.50 9.12
CA PRO A 710 -12.33 17.33 8.30
C PRO A 710 -11.82 18.77 8.17
N GLY A 711 -11.87 19.33 6.97
CA GLY A 711 -11.36 20.67 6.69
C GLY A 711 -9.89 20.78 6.28
N VAL A 712 -9.04 19.78 6.55
CA VAL A 712 -7.62 19.80 6.14
C VAL A 712 -7.47 19.51 4.62
N PRO A 713 -6.52 20.18 3.92
CA PRO A 713 -6.13 19.80 2.55
C PRO A 713 -5.69 18.33 2.48
N GLY A 714 -6.18 17.59 1.50
CA GLY A 714 -5.99 16.14 1.42
C GLY A 714 -7.15 15.31 1.98
N ASN A 715 -8.10 15.92 2.69
CA ASN A 715 -9.28 15.20 3.21
C ASN A 715 -10.52 15.32 2.30
N CYS A 716 -11.44 14.37 2.47
CA CYS A 716 -12.75 14.28 1.84
C CYS A 716 -13.56 15.59 1.87
N ALA A 717 -14.37 15.83 0.84
CA ALA A 717 -15.33 16.94 0.80
C ALA A 717 -16.33 16.85 1.98
N ASN A 718 -16.66 17.97 2.61
CA ASN A 718 -17.69 18.01 3.64
C ASN A 718 -19.02 17.53 3.05
N GLY A 719 -19.83 16.85 3.87
CA GLY A 719 -21.01 16.20 3.32
C GLY A 719 -20.71 14.95 2.49
N SER A 720 -19.47 14.46 2.40
CA SER A 720 -19.15 13.07 2.01
C SER A 720 -18.81 12.17 3.21
N CYS A 721 -18.41 12.74 4.36
CA CYS A 721 -18.04 12.06 5.62
C CYS A 721 -19.21 11.55 6.48
N GLY A 722 -19.13 10.32 6.98
CA GLY A 722 -19.96 9.80 8.09
C GLY A 722 -19.08 9.62 9.33
N GLY A 723 -19.64 9.69 10.55
CA GLY A 723 -18.89 9.82 11.82
C GLY A 723 -17.87 8.73 12.19
N ALA A 724 -17.70 7.69 11.36
CA ALA A 724 -16.69 6.64 11.52
C ALA A 724 -15.73 6.53 10.31
N ALA A 725 -15.74 7.52 9.41
CA ALA A 725 -15.08 7.48 8.09
C ALA A 725 -14.23 8.74 7.85
N ALA A 726 -13.52 9.19 8.88
CA ALA A 726 -12.54 10.27 8.81
C ALA A 726 -11.14 9.65 8.79
N ALA A 727 -10.80 8.98 7.70
CA ALA A 727 -9.41 8.64 7.43
C ALA A 727 -9.15 8.69 5.92
N GLY A 728 -8.20 9.53 5.50
CA GLY A 728 -7.79 9.78 4.12
C GLY A 728 -7.21 8.60 3.35
N SER A 729 -7.50 7.35 3.74
CA SER A 729 -7.39 6.20 2.84
C SER A 729 -8.62 6.25 1.92
N CYS A 730 -8.47 7.04 0.86
CA CYS A 730 -9.47 7.11 -0.21
C CYS A 730 -9.18 6.07 -1.30
N GLY A 731 -7.97 5.46 -1.26
CA GLY A 731 -7.64 4.21 -1.92
C GLY A 731 -8.21 3.07 -1.10
N SER A 732 -9.51 2.85 -1.25
CA SER A 732 -10.25 1.79 -0.57
C SER A 732 -10.44 2.01 0.92
N PHE A 733 -11.69 2.23 1.31
CA PHE A 733 -12.11 1.73 2.61
C PHE A 733 -11.64 0.29 2.69
N ALA A 734 -10.69 0.05 3.59
CA ALA A 734 -10.50 -1.16 4.38
C ALA A 734 -11.88 -1.78 4.70
N MET A 735 -12.46 -2.46 3.72
CA MET A 735 -13.81 -3.01 3.77
C MET A 735 -13.87 -4.20 2.82
N GLY A 736 -14.00 -5.37 3.39
CA GLY A 736 -15.20 -6.17 3.15
C GLY A 736 -16.34 -5.83 4.13
N GLY A 737 -16.43 -4.65 4.74
CA GLY A 737 -17.57 -4.33 5.61
C GLY A 737 -18.61 -3.47 4.90
N CYS A 738 -19.86 -3.93 4.87
CA CYS A 738 -21.05 -3.13 4.61
C CYS A 738 -21.92 -3.17 5.87
N GLY A 739 -21.90 -2.09 6.66
CA GLY A 739 -22.89 -1.83 7.71
C GLY A 739 -22.74 -2.63 9.01
N GLY A 740 -23.25 -2.04 10.10
CA GLY A 740 -23.33 -2.66 11.42
C GLY A 740 -22.64 -1.83 12.49
N ALA A 741 -23.44 -1.08 13.25
CA ALA A 741 -23.02 -0.43 14.47
C ALA A 741 -22.47 -1.48 15.47
N GLY A 742 -21.31 -1.19 16.04
CA GLY A 742 -20.75 -1.88 17.19
C GLY A 742 -20.00 -0.85 18.02
N GLY A 743 -20.73 0.09 18.59
CA GLY A 743 -20.16 1.04 19.53
C GLY A 743 -19.74 0.30 20.79
N ALA A 744 -18.46 0.33 21.11
CA ALA A 744 -18.04 0.29 22.50
C ALA A 744 -18.50 1.62 23.11
N CYS A 745 -19.59 1.57 23.84
CA CYS A 745 -20.12 2.68 24.62
C CYS A 745 -19.14 3.04 25.74
N ALA A 746 -18.39 4.13 25.56
CA ALA A 746 -17.95 4.96 26.69
C ALA A 746 -19.03 6.02 26.89
N GLY A 747 -19.74 5.94 28.01
CA GLY A 747 -20.84 6.83 28.35
C GLY A 747 -20.38 8.28 28.49
N GLY A 748 -21.07 9.18 27.79
CA GLY A 748 -20.96 10.62 27.95
C GLY A 748 -22.31 11.25 27.61
N GLY A 749 -23.20 11.30 28.60
CA GLY A 749 -24.48 12.00 28.48
C GLY A 749 -24.24 13.50 28.31
N GLY A 750 -24.89 14.09 27.31
CA GLY A 750 -24.82 15.52 27.02
C GLY A 750 -25.83 16.35 27.83
N GLY A 751 -25.41 17.59 28.13
CA GLY A 751 -26.12 18.80 27.72
C GLY A 751 -27.32 19.30 28.55
N GLY A 752 -27.04 20.29 29.40
CA GLY A 752 -27.63 21.64 29.29
C GLY A 752 -29.00 21.93 29.92
N GLY A 753 -29.02 22.91 30.83
CA GLY A 753 -30.21 23.62 31.30
C GLY A 753 -29.80 24.73 32.27
N GLY A 754 -30.14 25.98 31.96
CA GLY A 754 -29.63 27.19 32.61
C GLY A 754 -30.36 27.68 33.85
N CYS A 755 -29.85 28.83 34.31
CA CYS A 755 -30.40 29.88 35.19
C CYS A 755 -30.68 29.59 36.67
N GLY A 756 -30.13 30.46 37.53
CA GLY A 756 -30.58 30.70 38.91
C GLY A 756 -29.43 30.99 39.86
N GLY A 757 -29.34 32.23 40.35
CA GLY A 757 -28.23 32.74 41.17
C GLY A 757 -28.32 32.40 42.66
N GLY A 758 -27.38 32.99 43.42
CA GLY A 758 -27.45 33.09 44.88
C GLY A 758 -26.21 32.52 45.57
N GLY A 759 -25.35 33.41 46.07
CA GLY A 759 -24.24 33.06 46.96
C GLY A 759 -24.67 32.74 48.39
N GLY A 760 -23.72 32.21 49.15
CA GLY A 760 -23.83 31.79 50.55
C GLY A 760 -23.26 30.37 50.66
N GLY A 761 -22.12 30.10 51.29
CA GLY A 761 -21.68 30.58 52.59
C GLY A 761 -21.78 29.40 53.56
N CYS A 762 -20.62 28.96 54.06
CA CYS A 762 -20.35 28.19 55.29
C CYS A 762 -21.13 26.88 55.61
N GLY A 763 -20.40 25.87 56.08
CA GLY A 763 -20.98 24.76 56.86
C GLY A 763 -20.21 23.46 56.77
N GLY A 764 -19.24 23.26 57.67
CA GLY A 764 -18.59 21.98 57.88
C GLY A 764 -19.38 21.05 58.79
N GLY A 765 -18.92 19.80 58.85
CA GLY A 765 -19.15 18.88 59.97
C GLY A 765 -20.44 18.06 59.89
N GLY A 766 -20.32 16.74 59.84
CA GLY A 766 -21.48 15.85 59.92
C GLY A 766 -21.16 14.37 59.71
N GLY A 767 -20.24 13.83 60.50
CA GLY A 767 -20.18 12.40 60.78
C GLY A 767 -20.84 12.14 62.14
N GLY A 768 -21.92 11.36 62.17
CA GLY A 768 -22.63 10.96 63.38
C GLY A 768 -23.10 9.51 63.24
N GLY A 769 -22.79 8.70 64.24
CA GLY A 769 -23.16 7.29 64.40
C GLY A 769 -24.68 7.06 64.50
N CYS A 770 -25.16 5.83 64.67
CA CYS A 770 -24.87 4.94 65.79
C CYS A 770 -25.08 3.45 65.46
N GLY A 771 -24.35 2.58 66.15
CA GLY A 771 -24.95 1.37 66.75
C GLY A 771 -24.16 0.05 66.67
N GLY A 772 -23.47 -0.33 67.77
CA GLY A 772 -23.47 -1.72 68.27
C GLY A 772 -22.15 -2.38 68.73
N GLY A 773 -21.96 -2.47 70.07
CA GLY A 773 -21.20 -3.50 70.84
C GLY A 773 -19.65 -3.44 70.79
N GLY A 774 -18.89 -3.27 71.89
CA GLY A 774 -18.90 -3.96 73.20
C GLY A 774 -18.08 -5.26 73.08
N CYS A 775 -16.89 -5.45 73.66
CA CYS A 775 -16.26 -5.00 74.91
C CYS A 775 -14.80 -4.62 74.73
#